data_AF-A0A3P9B7F8-F1
#
_entry.id   AF-A0A3P9B7F8-F1
#
_cell.length_a   1.000
_cell.length_b   1.000
_cell.length_c   1.000
_cell.angle_alpha   90.00
_cell.angle_beta   90.00
_cell.angle_gamma   90.00
#
_symmetry.space_group_name_H-M   'P 1'
#
loop_
_entity.id
_entity.type
_entity.pdbx_description
1 polymer ?
#
loop_
_entity_poly.entity_id
_entity_poly.type
_entity_poly.pdbx_seq_one_letter_code
_entity_poly.pdbx_strand_id
1 'polypeptide(L)'
;MFTDRAMSVVFDGSPLKAMQSSHTHTPQIALSTQELSQEIKSFISGVDTVQGRKLSVREHARCAVRLLRSVPACRGAVLEHLRGVYDEHVSAFLHNLETESNASTGVSSNLEDIIQEIHAVLSEFIRLNPRAWAPLVSTWAVDLLGQLSSKHAGRRVAPHSSSLNELLQLWMSCAATRSLMEAYSQCLAAMLAWCPDACVDALLDTSVQHSPHFDWVVAHIGSAFPGTIISRVMACGLKDFCSHGAKDQGLLVMGVDKGSRVPKIGSVVGILGHLAAHHSDSIRKELLRMFQESLNPSSPLSPTSSSTSWESSPQLRRAAVPFLLQLAAMSPNLFGPVSAELVELLRPPVLLQLQAVLQGLPREELDNMLGLVVHLISQSPSGGARVLRFLADTATPASVIISGPTPSPHEGVREGCDRLLQMLLLHLHKLVFNRTDGVEVNPHHSASSQPQRVIPFLEELQSHIGQLCAETLRLERKRHLWLHQLLCLLSVYGGPSTATEALCQLLTQARNPEELALAWQLHTTLSSCMAGLIPAAIARSVAQIHTHTLGPRQLRQLLLNLAAAIQSQDEERRGATGAQSSMVVQVGSAVSGHLHDFCPLLLHGDPAVSHAAVRLLSCSPLPRTCSPAQLLQLSRAAVTHFFQALRRRGEGGKAGRDGGQAGEAVNCSVLLLSRFAAYSPLTLKSVLQQLVEGALHKGNTDLFGGQIADMSGAPVPSPSVSPDVGASLLDVNCRFGTTVNFSSSVWSVFHAGVIGKGLKARTIIQLPDPSLVIQNIQILLAVIVKCCSSSGLNGSRSPSDPDEPPPINAEAAKVVAVTIVENVCPDVANSELSWPPEEHARTTVERDIHIRRCFEAHPVLFPLLQVVAAGRPALCYCSAVLRGLLATLLAHWEASREASSTDSPWHLQASCLLVSCMGEGQLLPPVLANVHEAFPHLTPFEVRLLLLAVWEYVRGNGPMPQKFVFSSEKGMFCRDFSRDGDVARYVAPIHSVLHKNIDRLGHLCWRFQL
;
A
#
# COMPACT_ATOMS: atom_id res chain seq x y z
N MET A 1 -21.49 -23.94 -24.67
CA MET A 1 -21.48 -25.36 -25.13
C MET A 1 -21.42 -26.21 -23.86
N PHE A 2 -22.38 -26.99 -23.41
CA PHE A 2 -23.72 -27.43 -23.82
C PHE A 2 -24.51 -27.56 -22.48
N THR A 3 -25.52 -26.73 -22.24
CA THR A 3 -26.98 -27.06 -22.25
C THR A 3 -27.47 -27.91 -21.07
N ASP A 4 -27.93 -27.22 -20.01
CA ASP A 4 -28.93 -27.73 -19.06
C ASP A 4 -30.33 -27.33 -19.53
N ARG A 5 -31.24 -28.30 -19.53
CA ARG A 5 -32.58 -28.23 -20.12
C ARG A 5 -33.61 -27.99 -19.01
N ALA A 6 -33.85 -26.72 -18.68
CA ALA A 6 -34.99 -26.31 -17.86
C ALA A 6 -36.21 -26.06 -18.76
N MET A 7 -37.25 -26.88 -18.64
CA MET A 7 -38.55 -26.60 -19.25
C MET A 7 -39.29 -25.54 -18.43
N SER A 8 -39.30 -24.30 -18.93
CA SER A 8 -40.23 -23.25 -18.49
C SER A 8 -41.57 -23.42 -19.19
N VAL A 9 -42.66 -23.54 -18.44
CA VAL A 9 -44.01 -23.33 -18.99
C VAL A 9 -44.40 -21.88 -18.71
N VAL A 10 -44.53 -21.13 -19.80
CA VAL A 10 -44.94 -19.73 -19.87
C VAL A 10 -46.45 -19.65 -19.65
N PHE A 11 -46.90 -18.80 -18.72
CA PHE A 11 -48.29 -18.35 -18.64
C PHE A 11 -48.39 -17.01 -19.35
N ASP A 12 -49.04 -17.00 -20.51
CA ASP A 12 -49.43 -15.80 -21.23
C ASP A 12 -50.95 -15.60 -21.08
N GLY A 13 -51.35 -14.38 -20.73
CA GLY A 13 -52.75 -14.01 -20.52
C GLY A 13 -53.35 -13.32 -21.75
N SER A 14 -54.56 -13.73 -22.15
CA SER A 14 -55.67 -12.92 -22.70
C SER A 14 -56.74 -13.85 -23.34
N PRO A 15 -57.92 -13.36 -23.78
CA PRO A 15 -59.13 -13.27 -22.97
C PRO A 15 -60.27 -14.20 -23.45
N LEU A 16 -61.31 -14.26 -22.63
CA LEU A 16 -62.62 -14.89 -22.84
C LEU A 16 -63.11 -14.94 -24.31
N LYS A 17 -63.33 -16.15 -24.81
CA LYS A 17 -64.28 -16.45 -25.89
C LYS A 17 -65.17 -17.62 -25.47
N ALA A 18 -66.47 -17.35 -25.40
CA ALA A 18 -67.50 -18.36 -25.22
C ALA A 18 -67.48 -19.36 -26.38
N MET A 19 -67.39 -20.66 -26.08
CA MET A 19 -67.91 -21.72 -26.94
C MET A 19 -68.12 -23.01 -26.15
N GLN A 20 -69.40 -23.32 -25.97
CA GLN A 20 -70.02 -24.64 -26.05
C GLN A 20 -69.43 -25.78 -25.20
N SER A 21 -70.20 -26.09 -24.18
CA SER A 21 -70.33 -27.38 -23.50
C SER A 21 -70.10 -28.61 -24.40
N SER A 22 -69.15 -29.44 -24.01
CA SER A 22 -69.27 -30.90 -24.15
C SER A 22 -69.04 -31.52 -22.77
N HIS A 23 -70.13 -31.56 -21.98
CA HIS A 23 -70.21 -32.35 -20.76
C HIS A 23 -70.06 -33.84 -21.12
N THR A 24 -68.92 -34.44 -20.82
CA THR A 24 -68.88 -35.85 -20.43
C THR A 24 -69.17 -35.91 -18.93
N HIS A 25 -70.46 -35.92 -18.60
CA HIS A 25 -70.94 -36.30 -17.28
C HIS A 25 -70.50 -37.74 -16.99
N THR A 26 -69.49 -37.93 -16.13
CA THR A 26 -69.51 -39.10 -15.25
C THR A 26 -70.67 -38.90 -14.28
N PRO A 27 -71.61 -39.84 -14.17
CA PRO A 27 -72.82 -39.65 -13.38
C PRO A 27 -72.44 -39.53 -11.91
N GLN A 28 -72.80 -38.41 -11.29
CA GLN A 28 -72.92 -38.32 -9.84
C GLN A 28 -73.97 -39.36 -9.42
N ILE A 29 -73.52 -40.44 -8.76
CA ILE A 29 -74.44 -41.35 -8.07
C ILE A 29 -74.99 -40.56 -6.88
N ALA A 30 -76.14 -39.91 -7.08
CA ALA A 30 -76.93 -39.38 -6.00
C ALA A 30 -77.42 -40.59 -5.18
N LEU A 31 -76.85 -40.78 -3.99
CA LEU A 31 -77.32 -41.79 -3.03
C LEU A 31 -78.80 -41.56 -2.76
N SER A 32 -79.60 -42.62 -2.79
CA SER A 32 -81.00 -42.56 -2.39
C SER A 32 -81.13 -42.16 -0.92
N THR A 33 -82.28 -41.58 -0.52
CA THR A 33 -82.54 -41.15 0.87
C THR A 33 -82.38 -42.29 1.89
N GLN A 34 -82.61 -43.53 1.46
CA GLN A 34 -82.48 -44.74 2.28
C GLN A 34 -81.00 -45.15 2.45
N GLU A 35 -80.21 -45.10 1.38
CA GLU A 35 -78.75 -45.34 1.43
C GLU A 35 -78.04 -44.27 2.26
N LEU A 36 -78.48 -43.01 2.17
CA LEU A 36 -77.92 -41.91 2.96
C LEU A 36 -78.18 -42.10 4.47
N SER A 37 -79.40 -42.51 4.85
CA SER A 37 -79.71 -42.82 6.25
C SER A 37 -78.91 -44.01 6.78
N GLN A 38 -78.57 -44.98 5.94
CA GLN A 38 -77.75 -46.13 6.31
C GLN A 38 -76.29 -45.75 6.48
N GLU A 39 -75.74 -44.93 5.58
CA GLU A 39 -74.37 -44.40 5.68
C GLU A 39 -74.22 -43.52 6.94
N ILE A 40 -75.18 -42.65 7.27
CA ILE A 40 -75.16 -41.84 8.51
C ILE A 40 -75.18 -42.74 9.76
N LYS A 41 -76.05 -43.76 9.80
CA LYS A 41 -76.12 -44.70 10.93
C LYS A 41 -74.84 -45.52 11.08
N SER A 42 -74.27 -45.97 9.96
CA SER A 42 -73.01 -46.74 9.93
C SER A 42 -71.82 -45.89 10.39
N PHE A 43 -71.79 -44.61 10.03
CA PHE A 43 -70.77 -43.66 10.47
C PHE A 43 -70.83 -43.39 11.98
N ILE A 44 -72.03 -43.23 12.55
CA ILE A 44 -72.22 -42.96 13.99
C ILE A 44 -71.96 -44.21 14.84
N SER A 45 -72.40 -45.39 14.39
CA SER A 45 -72.24 -46.65 15.13
C SER A 45 -70.82 -47.24 15.00
N GLY A 46 -70.08 -46.88 13.95
CA GLY A 46 -68.80 -47.53 13.60
C GLY A 46 -68.96 -48.99 13.17
N VAL A 47 -70.19 -49.39 12.81
CA VAL A 47 -70.58 -50.75 12.46
C VAL A 47 -71.39 -50.71 11.17
N ASP A 48 -71.07 -51.58 10.22
CA ASP A 48 -71.85 -51.72 8.98
C ASP A 48 -73.30 -52.10 9.33
N THR A 49 -74.25 -51.24 8.98
CA THR A 49 -75.67 -51.46 9.27
C THR A 49 -76.28 -52.63 8.51
N VAL A 50 -75.65 -53.10 7.43
CA VAL A 50 -76.11 -54.23 6.62
C VAL A 50 -75.50 -55.55 7.11
N GLN A 51 -74.23 -55.55 7.52
CA GLN A 51 -73.49 -56.76 7.90
C GLN A 51 -73.27 -56.94 9.41
N GLY A 52 -73.57 -55.92 10.24
CA GLY A 52 -73.38 -55.95 11.70
C GLY A 52 -71.91 -56.02 12.15
N ARG A 53 -70.95 -55.83 11.24
CA ARG A 53 -69.52 -55.93 11.50
C ARG A 53 -68.93 -54.56 11.86
N LYS A 54 -68.05 -54.52 12.86
CA LYS A 54 -67.25 -53.32 13.18
C LYS A 54 -66.44 -52.90 11.95
N LEU A 55 -66.62 -51.67 11.51
CA LEU A 55 -65.92 -51.13 10.35
C LEU A 55 -64.42 -51.08 10.63
N SER A 56 -63.61 -51.50 9.68
CA SER A 56 -62.18 -51.18 9.71
C SER A 56 -61.98 -49.67 9.57
N VAL A 57 -60.84 -49.14 10.05
CA VAL A 57 -60.49 -47.71 9.90
C VAL A 57 -60.61 -47.26 8.43
N ARG A 58 -60.31 -48.17 7.49
CA ARG A 58 -60.49 -48.00 6.05
C ARG A 58 -61.93 -47.84 5.60
N GLU A 59 -62.80 -48.73 6.02
CA GLU A 59 -64.21 -48.72 5.63
C GLU A 59 -64.94 -47.55 6.29
N HIS A 60 -64.57 -47.22 7.54
CA HIS A 60 -65.12 -46.07 8.27
C HIS A 60 -64.71 -44.74 7.63
N ALA A 61 -63.45 -44.59 7.23
CA ALA A 61 -62.97 -43.42 6.49
C ALA A 61 -63.66 -43.26 5.13
N ARG A 62 -63.88 -44.36 4.37
CA ARG A 62 -64.61 -44.32 3.09
C ARG A 62 -66.08 -43.94 3.24
N CYS A 63 -66.75 -44.47 4.28
CA CYS A 63 -68.09 -44.06 4.70
C CYS A 63 -68.13 -42.55 4.99
N ALA A 64 -67.16 -42.06 5.77
CA ALA A 64 -67.02 -40.64 6.11
C ALA A 64 -66.81 -39.76 4.86
N VAL A 65 -65.96 -40.18 3.92
CA VAL A 65 -65.71 -39.47 2.64
C VAL A 65 -66.99 -39.42 1.78
N ARG A 66 -67.78 -40.50 1.70
CA ARG A 66 -69.08 -40.50 0.99
C ARG A 66 -70.07 -39.52 1.61
N LEU A 67 -70.14 -39.46 2.94
CA LEU A 67 -70.96 -38.49 3.66
C LEU A 67 -70.49 -37.06 3.44
N LEU A 68 -69.18 -36.83 3.35
CA LEU A 68 -68.62 -35.51 3.02
C LEU A 68 -69.09 -35.00 1.64
N ARG A 69 -69.23 -35.91 0.65
CA ARG A 69 -69.74 -35.58 -0.69
C ARG A 69 -71.23 -35.27 -0.71
N SER A 70 -72.00 -35.88 0.19
CA SER A 70 -73.45 -36.00 0.06
C SER A 70 -74.23 -35.12 1.04
N VAL A 71 -73.66 -34.77 2.20
CA VAL A 71 -74.38 -34.11 3.30
C VAL A 71 -73.61 -32.92 3.88
N PRO A 72 -74.03 -31.66 3.63
CA PRO A 72 -73.38 -30.48 4.18
C PRO A 72 -73.35 -30.41 5.71
N ALA A 73 -74.39 -30.88 6.39
CA ALA A 73 -74.50 -30.83 7.85
C ALA A 73 -73.51 -31.78 8.56
N CYS A 74 -73.04 -32.83 7.89
CA CYS A 74 -72.12 -33.81 8.46
C CYS A 74 -70.64 -33.41 8.33
N ARG A 75 -70.32 -32.32 7.61
CA ARG A 75 -68.95 -31.93 7.28
C ARG A 75 -68.04 -31.78 8.50
N GLY A 76 -68.50 -31.11 9.56
CA GLY A 76 -67.69 -30.92 10.78
C GLY A 76 -67.37 -32.23 11.50
N ALA A 77 -68.38 -33.09 11.71
CA ALA A 77 -68.21 -34.38 12.36
C ALA A 77 -67.35 -35.36 11.54
N VAL A 78 -67.48 -35.33 10.22
CA VAL A 78 -66.65 -36.13 9.30
C VAL A 78 -65.20 -35.65 9.35
N LEU A 79 -64.95 -34.34 9.23
CA LEU A 79 -63.59 -33.78 9.31
C LEU A 79 -62.94 -34.10 10.66
N GLU A 80 -63.69 -34.06 11.76
CA GLU A 80 -63.19 -34.47 13.09
C GLU A 80 -62.80 -35.95 13.13
N HIS A 81 -63.63 -36.84 12.58
CA HIS A 81 -63.30 -38.26 12.49
C HIS A 81 -62.03 -38.51 11.65
N LEU A 82 -61.89 -37.79 10.53
CA LEU A 82 -60.71 -37.89 9.67
C LEU A 82 -59.43 -37.45 10.40
N ARG A 83 -59.48 -36.55 11.40
CA ARG A 83 -58.31 -36.22 12.24
C ARG A 83 -57.71 -37.45 12.90
N GLY A 84 -58.57 -38.33 13.44
CA GLY A 84 -58.15 -39.59 14.05
C GLY A 84 -57.45 -40.54 13.08
N VAL A 85 -57.93 -40.59 11.83
CA VAL A 85 -57.32 -41.42 10.77
C VAL A 85 -55.91 -40.93 10.40
N TYR A 86 -55.72 -39.62 10.30
CA TYR A 86 -54.40 -39.01 10.05
C TYR A 86 -53.44 -39.21 11.23
N ASP A 87 -53.92 -39.07 12.47
CA ASP A 87 -53.13 -39.28 13.70
C ASP A 87 -52.67 -40.74 13.86
N GLU A 88 -53.54 -41.70 13.54
CA GLU A 88 -53.20 -43.13 13.56
C GLU A 88 -52.15 -43.47 12.49
N HIS A 89 -52.25 -42.89 11.29
CA HIS A 89 -51.25 -43.05 10.24
C HIS A 89 -49.88 -42.46 10.62
N VAL A 90 -49.85 -41.24 11.20
CA VAL A 90 -48.61 -40.60 11.66
C VAL A 90 -47.98 -41.38 12.82
N SER A 91 -48.80 -41.85 13.76
CA SER A 91 -48.34 -42.67 14.88
C SER A 91 -47.72 -43.99 14.41
N ALA A 92 -48.33 -44.67 13.43
CA ALA A 92 -47.81 -45.89 12.83
C ALA A 92 -46.51 -45.63 12.05
N PHE A 93 -46.45 -44.54 11.28
CA PHE A 93 -45.25 -44.12 10.55
C PHE A 93 -44.06 -43.89 11.49
N LEU A 94 -44.25 -43.10 12.54
CA LEU A 94 -43.19 -42.81 13.53
C LEU A 94 -42.78 -44.06 14.30
N HIS A 95 -43.73 -44.95 14.61
CA HIS A 95 -43.41 -46.20 15.28
C HIS A 95 -42.58 -47.14 14.39
N ASN A 96 -42.85 -47.19 13.09
CA ASN A 96 -42.04 -47.94 12.13
C ASN A 96 -40.63 -47.36 12.02
N LEU A 97 -40.48 -46.03 12.01
CA LEU A 97 -39.16 -45.39 12.02
C LEU A 97 -38.37 -45.67 13.32
N GLU A 98 -39.06 -45.84 14.45
CA GLU A 98 -38.47 -46.24 15.74
C GLU A 98 -38.00 -47.71 15.75
N THR A 99 -38.63 -48.60 14.97
CA THR A 99 -38.35 -50.04 14.93
C THR A 99 -37.43 -50.47 13.78
N GLU A 100 -37.37 -49.70 12.69
CA GLU A 100 -36.55 -49.95 11.49
C GLU A 100 -35.02 -49.93 11.73
N SER A 101 -34.55 -49.67 12.95
CA SER A 101 -33.15 -49.99 13.31
C SER A 101 -32.86 -51.49 13.29
N ASN A 102 -33.88 -52.38 13.30
CA ASN A 102 -33.70 -53.83 13.23
C ASN A 102 -34.89 -54.50 12.49
N ALA A 103 -34.64 -54.94 11.25
CA ALA A 103 -35.46 -55.82 10.40
C ALA A 103 -36.39 -55.15 9.35
N SER A 104 -36.08 -55.46 8.09
CA SER A 104 -36.79 -55.12 6.87
C SER A 104 -37.92 -56.11 6.56
N THR A 105 -39.17 -55.73 6.83
CA THR A 105 -40.35 -56.34 6.21
C THR A 105 -41.46 -55.28 6.04
N GLY A 106 -41.77 -54.96 4.78
CA GLY A 106 -42.76 -53.95 4.41
C GLY A 106 -44.20 -54.34 4.78
N VAL A 107 -44.82 -53.55 5.66
CA VAL A 107 -46.26 -53.63 6.00
C VAL A 107 -46.92 -52.23 6.01
N SER A 108 -46.34 -51.21 5.37
CA SER A 108 -46.84 -49.82 5.47
C SER A 108 -48.01 -49.42 4.55
N SER A 109 -48.64 -50.34 3.80
CA SER A 109 -49.53 -49.97 2.68
C SER A 109 -51.02 -49.80 3.00
N ASN A 110 -51.51 -50.18 4.19
CA ASN A 110 -52.97 -50.30 4.39
C ASN A 110 -53.71 -48.96 4.54
N LEU A 111 -53.07 -47.93 5.08
CA LEU A 111 -53.68 -46.62 5.36
C LEU A 111 -53.30 -45.52 4.35
N GLU A 112 -52.18 -45.67 3.63
CA GLU A 112 -51.67 -44.67 2.67
C GLU A 112 -52.64 -44.45 1.50
N ASP A 113 -53.23 -45.52 0.95
CA ASP A 113 -54.28 -45.45 -0.09
C ASP A 113 -55.45 -44.55 0.31
N ILE A 114 -55.85 -44.62 1.58
CA ILE A 114 -57.03 -43.92 2.10
C ILE A 114 -56.70 -42.45 2.29
N ILE A 115 -55.50 -42.13 2.78
CA ILE A 115 -55.00 -40.76 2.86
C ILE A 115 -55.00 -40.12 1.47
N GLN A 116 -54.55 -40.85 0.45
CA GLN A 116 -54.58 -40.38 -0.95
C GLN A 116 -56.01 -40.21 -1.48
N GLU A 117 -56.93 -41.13 -1.13
CA GLU A 117 -58.35 -41.05 -1.50
C GLU A 117 -59.01 -39.82 -0.85
N ILE A 118 -58.78 -39.58 0.44
CA ILE A 118 -59.25 -38.40 1.18
C ILE A 118 -58.68 -37.12 0.54
N HIS A 119 -57.38 -37.09 0.27
CA HIS A 119 -56.71 -35.96 -0.36
C HIS A 119 -57.33 -35.61 -1.71
N ALA A 120 -57.56 -36.61 -2.56
CA ALA A 120 -58.15 -36.43 -3.88
C ALA A 120 -59.56 -35.83 -3.80
N VAL A 121 -60.38 -36.28 -2.84
CA VAL A 121 -61.72 -35.71 -2.62
C VAL A 121 -61.66 -34.26 -2.15
N LEU A 122 -60.79 -33.95 -1.18
CA LEU A 122 -60.62 -32.59 -0.69
C LEU A 122 -60.10 -31.65 -1.79
N SER A 123 -59.13 -32.10 -2.57
CA SER A 123 -58.57 -31.36 -3.71
C SER A 123 -59.62 -31.10 -4.79
N GLU A 124 -60.46 -32.10 -5.10
CA GLU A 124 -61.57 -31.95 -6.04
C GLU A 124 -62.57 -30.89 -5.56
N PHE A 125 -62.90 -30.86 -4.27
CA PHE A 125 -63.80 -29.86 -3.70
C PHE A 125 -63.24 -28.44 -3.72
N ILE A 126 -61.95 -28.29 -3.42
CA ILE A 126 -61.25 -27.01 -3.52
C ILE A 126 -61.30 -26.51 -4.96
N ARG A 127 -61.09 -27.38 -5.96
CA ARG A 127 -61.14 -27.02 -7.39
C ARG A 127 -62.55 -26.66 -7.87
N LEU A 128 -63.58 -27.36 -7.39
CA LEU A 128 -64.98 -27.15 -7.81
C LEU A 128 -65.60 -25.89 -7.18
N ASN A 129 -65.34 -25.62 -5.90
CA ASN A 129 -65.82 -24.40 -5.23
C ASN A 129 -64.83 -23.90 -4.18
N PRO A 130 -63.82 -23.11 -4.60
CA PRO A 130 -62.80 -22.57 -3.71
C PRO A 130 -63.37 -21.74 -2.56
N ARG A 131 -64.44 -20.96 -2.80
CA ARG A 131 -64.94 -20.00 -1.81
C ARG A 131 -65.56 -20.65 -0.59
N ALA A 132 -66.19 -21.82 -0.76
CA ALA A 132 -66.86 -22.53 0.32
C ALA A 132 -65.93 -23.52 1.05
N TRP A 133 -65.03 -24.18 0.32
CA TRP A 133 -64.22 -25.26 0.86
C TRP A 133 -62.83 -24.82 1.30
N ALA A 134 -62.19 -23.86 0.61
CA ALA A 134 -60.82 -23.48 0.94
C ALA A 134 -60.66 -22.95 2.39
N PRO A 135 -61.53 -22.06 2.92
CA PRO A 135 -61.40 -21.61 4.31
C PRO A 135 -61.63 -22.71 5.36
N LEU A 136 -62.55 -23.64 5.08
CA LEU A 136 -62.89 -24.74 5.98
C LEU A 136 -61.78 -25.81 6.01
N VAL A 137 -61.27 -26.18 4.84
CA VAL A 137 -60.21 -27.19 4.70
C VAL A 137 -58.87 -26.62 5.16
N SER A 138 -58.58 -25.33 4.90
CA SER A 138 -57.33 -24.72 5.32
C SER A 138 -57.19 -24.66 6.84
N THR A 139 -58.24 -24.22 7.55
CA THR A 139 -58.27 -24.15 9.02
C THR A 139 -58.19 -25.53 9.65
N TRP A 140 -58.94 -26.50 9.12
CA TRP A 140 -58.86 -27.90 9.56
C TRP A 140 -57.48 -28.50 9.35
N ALA A 141 -56.86 -28.32 8.18
CA ALA A 141 -55.57 -28.92 7.83
C ALA A 141 -54.42 -28.34 8.67
N VAL A 142 -54.38 -27.02 8.87
CA VAL A 142 -53.35 -26.36 9.68
C VAL A 142 -53.46 -26.71 11.16
N ASP A 143 -54.67 -26.70 11.72
CA ASP A 143 -54.91 -27.09 13.11
C ASP A 143 -54.49 -28.55 13.36
N LEU A 144 -54.84 -29.45 12.44
CA LEU A 144 -54.41 -30.84 12.49
C LEU A 144 -52.87 -30.99 12.39
N LEU A 145 -52.22 -30.27 11.46
CA LEU A 145 -50.76 -30.26 11.34
C LEU A 145 -50.08 -29.76 12.63
N GLY A 146 -50.66 -28.75 13.30
CA GLY A 146 -50.19 -28.23 14.60
C GLY A 146 -50.30 -29.25 15.72
N GLN A 147 -51.44 -29.92 15.82
CA GLN A 147 -51.68 -30.97 16.80
C GLN A 147 -50.77 -32.18 16.59
N LEU A 148 -50.61 -32.64 15.35
CA LEU A 148 -49.71 -33.77 15.01
C LEU A 148 -48.25 -33.43 15.33
N SER A 149 -47.79 -32.24 14.95
CA SER A 149 -46.41 -31.80 15.17
C SER A 149 -46.09 -31.67 16.67
N SER A 150 -47.02 -31.13 17.47
CA SER A 150 -46.81 -30.92 18.90
C SER A 150 -46.99 -32.19 19.74
N LYS A 151 -47.97 -33.04 19.41
CA LYS A 151 -48.24 -34.31 20.10
C LYS A 151 -47.06 -35.30 20.00
N HIS A 152 -46.36 -35.29 18.87
CA HIS A 152 -45.25 -36.22 18.60
C HIS A 152 -43.85 -35.61 18.80
N ALA A 153 -43.76 -34.35 19.20
CA ALA A 153 -42.50 -33.61 19.38
C ALA A 153 -41.51 -34.22 20.40
N GLY A 154 -42.00 -34.94 21.41
CA GLY A 154 -41.18 -35.53 22.48
C GLY A 154 -40.65 -36.94 22.20
N ARG A 155 -40.89 -37.52 21.02
CA ARG A 155 -40.44 -38.87 20.67
C ARG A 155 -38.94 -38.88 20.32
N ARG A 156 -38.25 -40.00 20.60
CA ARG A 156 -36.78 -40.13 20.41
C ARG A 156 -36.32 -39.92 18.96
N VAL A 157 -37.21 -40.18 17.99
CA VAL A 157 -36.94 -40.05 16.55
C VAL A 157 -37.17 -38.62 16.05
N ALA A 158 -37.87 -37.76 16.81
CA ALA A 158 -38.08 -36.38 16.43
C ALA A 158 -36.78 -35.58 16.62
N PRO A 159 -36.23 -34.95 15.56
CA PRO A 159 -35.04 -34.11 15.68
C PRO A 159 -35.31 -32.89 16.56
N HIS A 160 -34.24 -32.30 17.09
CA HIS A 160 -34.35 -31.13 17.96
C HIS A 160 -35.02 -29.96 17.23
N SER A 161 -35.83 -29.18 17.94
CA SER A 161 -36.62 -28.08 17.36
C SER A 161 -35.79 -26.99 16.68
N SER A 162 -34.49 -26.91 16.96
CA SER A 162 -33.54 -26.00 16.31
C SER A 162 -33.09 -26.45 14.92
N SER A 163 -33.30 -27.72 14.54
CA SER A 163 -32.88 -28.30 13.26
C SER A 163 -34.06 -28.35 12.27
N LEU A 164 -34.43 -27.17 11.77
CA LEU A 164 -35.63 -27.01 10.93
C LEU A 164 -35.58 -27.86 9.64
N ASN A 165 -34.41 -28.01 9.04
CA ASN A 165 -34.23 -28.80 7.82
C ASN A 165 -34.51 -30.30 8.07
N GLU A 166 -34.05 -30.85 9.19
CA GLU A 166 -34.27 -32.25 9.55
C GLU A 166 -35.75 -32.49 9.91
N LEU A 167 -36.39 -31.54 10.61
CA LEU A 167 -37.83 -31.59 10.87
C LEU A 167 -38.64 -31.59 9.58
N LEU A 168 -38.31 -30.70 8.65
CA LEU A 168 -38.99 -30.61 7.36
C LEU A 168 -38.83 -31.90 6.55
N GLN A 169 -37.63 -32.50 6.53
CA GLN A 169 -37.40 -33.78 5.87
C GLN A 169 -38.22 -34.92 6.51
N LEU A 170 -38.24 -35.02 7.84
CA LEU A 170 -39.02 -36.03 8.56
C LEU A 170 -40.51 -35.92 8.23
N TRP A 171 -41.10 -34.73 8.39
CA TRP A 171 -42.53 -34.55 8.21
C TRP A 171 -42.97 -34.63 6.74
N MET A 172 -42.13 -34.23 5.78
CA MET A 172 -42.44 -34.40 4.36
C MET A 172 -42.26 -35.85 3.88
N SER A 173 -41.56 -36.71 4.63
CA SER A 173 -41.43 -38.15 4.32
C SER A 173 -42.70 -38.95 4.68
N CYS A 174 -43.53 -38.46 5.60
CA CYS A 174 -44.82 -39.08 5.93
C CYS A 174 -45.93 -38.66 4.96
N ALA A 175 -46.63 -39.63 4.35
CA ALA A 175 -47.68 -39.38 3.37
C ALA A 175 -48.87 -38.59 3.93
N ALA A 176 -49.23 -38.81 5.20
CA ALA A 176 -50.34 -38.12 5.88
C ALA A 176 -50.09 -36.62 6.01
N THR A 177 -48.93 -36.23 6.56
CA THR A 177 -48.55 -34.82 6.70
C THR A 177 -48.28 -34.15 5.35
N ARG A 178 -47.71 -34.88 4.37
CA ARG A 178 -47.55 -34.38 2.99
C ARG A 178 -48.89 -34.07 2.33
N SER A 179 -49.86 -34.98 2.45
CA SER A 179 -51.23 -34.80 1.94
C SER A 179 -51.93 -33.59 2.55
N LEU A 180 -51.81 -33.39 3.88
CA LEU A 180 -52.36 -32.21 4.56
C LEU A 180 -51.69 -30.92 4.09
N MET A 181 -50.37 -30.96 3.93
CA MET A 181 -49.58 -29.82 3.46
C MET A 181 -49.95 -29.42 2.03
N GLU A 182 -50.12 -30.39 1.12
CA GLU A 182 -50.56 -30.15 -0.25
C GLU A 182 -51.98 -29.59 -0.29
N ALA A 183 -52.92 -30.15 0.50
CA ALA A 183 -54.29 -29.65 0.58
C ALA A 183 -54.33 -28.20 1.11
N TYR A 184 -53.50 -27.90 2.12
CA TYR A 184 -53.38 -26.54 2.66
C TYR A 184 -52.76 -25.57 1.65
N SER A 185 -51.69 -25.97 0.95
CA SER A 185 -51.05 -25.17 -0.11
C SER A 185 -52.01 -24.87 -1.26
N GLN A 186 -52.83 -25.83 -1.69
CA GLN A 186 -53.89 -25.63 -2.68
C GLN A 186 -54.98 -24.65 -2.19
N CYS A 187 -55.39 -24.77 -0.92
CA CYS A 187 -56.34 -23.83 -0.32
C CYS A 187 -55.78 -22.40 -0.30
N LEU A 188 -54.52 -22.24 0.11
CA LEU A 188 -53.85 -20.95 0.14
C LEU A 188 -53.72 -20.36 -1.27
N ALA A 189 -53.27 -21.16 -2.26
CA ALA A 189 -53.19 -20.75 -3.66
C ALA A 189 -54.55 -20.25 -4.20
N ALA A 190 -55.63 -20.94 -3.86
CA ALA A 190 -56.99 -20.60 -4.29
C ALA A 190 -57.56 -19.36 -3.56
N MET A 191 -57.05 -19.02 -2.37
CA MET A 191 -57.49 -17.88 -1.55
C MET A 191 -56.66 -16.62 -1.74
N LEU A 192 -55.43 -16.71 -2.26
CA LEU A 192 -54.51 -15.57 -2.42
C LEU A 192 -55.11 -14.37 -3.15
N ALA A 193 -56.00 -14.60 -4.12
CA ALA A 193 -56.58 -13.53 -4.94
C ALA A 193 -57.73 -12.75 -4.28
N TRP A 194 -58.34 -13.26 -3.21
CA TRP A 194 -59.58 -12.68 -2.65
C TRP A 194 -59.65 -12.63 -1.12
N CYS A 195 -58.95 -13.51 -0.40
CA CYS A 195 -58.88 -13.48 1.06
C CYS A 195 -57.64 -14.21 1.62
N PRO A 196 -56.41 -13.71 1.35
CA PRO A 196 -55.19 -14.31 1.90
C PRO A 196 -55.12 -14.22 3.43
N ASP A 197 -55.70 -13.16 4.00
CA ASP A 197 -55.56 -12.80 5.42
C ASP A 197 -56.10 -13.89 6.36
N ALA A 198 -57.32 -14.39 6.13
CA ALA A 198 -57.93 -15.39 7.00
C ALA A 198 -57.15 -16.73 7.04
N CYS A 199 -56.51 -17.12 5.94
CA CYS A 199 -55.75 -18.36 5.85
C CYS A 199 -54.36 -18.24 6.51
N VAL A 200 -53.73 -17.07 6.36
CA VAL A 200 -52.41 -16.78 6.95
C VAL A 200 -52.54 -16.46 8.44
N ASP A 201 -53.60 -15.77 8.86
CA ASP A 201 -53.89 -15.51 10.27
C ASP A 201 -54.14 -16.84 11.01
N ALA A 202 -54.91 -17.76 10.41
CA ALA A 202 -55.07 -19.11 10.97
C ALA A 202 -53.73 -19.86 11.08
N LEU A 203 -52.85 -19.78 10.07
CA LEU A 203 -51.51 -20.37 10.12
C LEU A 203 -50.66 -19.80 11.24
N LEU A 204 -50.66 -18.47 11.38
CA LEU A 204 -49.85 -17.79 12.38
C LEU A 204 -50.40 -17.97 13.78
N ASP A 205 -51.72 -17.96 13.97
CA ASP A 205 -52.36 -18.24 15.26
C ASP A 205 -52.07 -19.67 15.72
N THR A 206 -52.14 -20.66 14.82
CA THR A 206 -51.73 -22.04 15.11
C THR A 206 -50.22 -22.12 15.37
N SER A 207 -49.40 -21.34 14.64
CA SER A 207 -47.95 -21.28 14.91
C SER A 207 -47.64 -20.75 16.31
N VAL A 208 -48.36 -19.73 16.78
CA VAL A 208 -48.18 -19.17 18.13
C VAL A 208 -48.50 -20.20 19.22
N GLN A 209 -49.39 -21.15 18.94
CA GLN A 209 -49.79 -22.21 19.88
C GLN A 209 -48.83 -23.40 19.90
N HIS A 210 -48.28 -23.79 18.74
CA HIS A 210 -47.51 -25.03 18.58
C HIS A 210 -46.02 -24.86 18.23
N SER A 211 -45.52 -23.62 18.13
CA SER A 211 -44.09 -23.32 17.98
C SER A 211 -43.29 -23.76 19.23
N PRO A 212 -42.06 -24.29 19.10
CA PRO A 212 -41.23 -24.36 17.89
C PRO A 212 -41.47 -25.59 17.01
N HIS A 213 -42.34 -26.52 17.40
CA HIS A 213 -42.52 -27.81 16.70
C HIS A 213 -43.32 -27.70 15.40
N PHE A 214 -44.03 -26.58 15.19
CA PHE A 214 -44.81 -26.28 13.98
C PHE A 214 -44.05 -25.38 12.98
N ASP A 215 -42.86 -24.88 13.33
CA ASP A 215 -42.12 -23.89 12.53
C ASP A 215 -41.78 -24.41 11.12
N TRP A 216 -41.64 -25.73 10.94
CA TRP A 216 -41.38 -26.37 9.65
C TRP A 216 -42.53 -26.17 8.65
N VAL A 217 -43.78 -26.11 9.14
CA VAL A 217 -44.97 -25.87 8.30
C VAL A 217 -44.93 -24.46 7.75
N VAL A 218 -44.64 -23.48 8.62
CA VAL A 218 -44.51 -22.07 8.24
C VAL A 218 -43.36 -21.86 7.27
N ALA A 219 -42.22 -22.54 7.47
CA ALA A 219 -41.08 -22.46 6.57
C ALA A 219 -41.34 -23.09 5.19
N HIS A 220 -42.02 -24.24 5.12
CA HIS A 220 -42.38 -24.87 3.86
C HIS A 220 -43.40 -24.04 3.07
N ILE A 221 -44.46 -23.54 3.74
CA ILE A 221 -45.45 -22.65 3.10
C ILE A 221 -44.83 -21.30 2.72
N GLY A 222 -43.92 -20.78 3.55
CA GLY A 222 -43.13 -19.59 3.23
C GLY A 222 -42.23 -19.77 2.01
N SER A 223 -41.82 -20.99 1.68
CA SER A 223 -41.06 -21.27 0.45
C SER A 223 -41.95 -21.24 -0.79
N ALA A 224 -43.22 -21.64 -0.66
CA ALA A 224 -44.20 -21.56 -1.75
C ALA A 224 -44.77 -20.14 -1.95
N PHE A 225 -44.92 -19.36 -0.86
CA PHE A 225 -45.55 -18.03 -0.86
C PHE A 225 -44.71 -17.00 -0.06
N PRO A 226 -43.48 -16.68 -0.51
CA PRO A 226 -42.52 -15.92 0.29
C PRO A 226 -42.98 -14.49 0.62
N GLY A 227 -43.55 -13.76 -0.33
CA GLY A 227 -43.94 -12.36 -0.12
C GLY A 227 -44.96 -12.16 1.00
N THR A 228 -46.02 -12.99 1.03
CA THR A 228 -47.10 -12.89 2.02
C THR A 228 -46.67 -13.38 3.40
N ILE A 229 -45.93 -14.51 3.45
CA ILE A 229 -45.54 -15.14 4.71
C ILE A 229 -44.41 -14.37 5.40
N ILE A 230 -43.39 -13.90 4.68
CA ILE A 230 -42.28 -13.16 5.28
C ILE A 230 -42.79 -11.89 5.99
N SER A 231 -43.65 -11.11 5.33
CA SER A 231 -44.22 -9.88 5.90
C SER A 231 -45.04 -10.15 7.17
N ARG A 232 -45.87 -11.20 7.15
CA ARG A 232 -46.76 -11.54 8.26
C ARG A 232 -46.01 -12.18 9.44
N VAL A 233 -45.01 -13.03 9.19
CA VAL A 233 -44.13 -13.59 10.23
C VAL A 233 -43.36 -12.48 10.95
N MET A 234 -42.86 -11.49 10.21
CA MET A 234 -42.17 -10.34 10.78
C MET A 234 -43.10 -9.45 11.61
N ALA A 235 -44.31 -9.15 11.11
CA ALA A 235 -45.30 -8.38 11.86
C ALA A 235 -45.78 -9.10 13.14
N CYS A 236 -45.96 -10.42 13.07
CA CYS A 236 -46.30 -11.25 14.23
C CYS A 236 -45.16 -11.28 15.24
N GLY A 237 -43.91 -11.44 14.79
CA GLY A 237 -42.72 -11.38 15.63
C GLY A 237 -42.56 -10.04 16.33
N LEU A 238 -42.82 -8.92 15.64
CA LEU A 238 -42.79 -7.58 16.22
C LEU A 238 -43.87 -7.39 17.29
N LYS A 239 -45.08 -7.88 17.04
CA LYS A 239 -46.20 -7.82 18.00
C LYS A 239 -45.88 -8.60 19.28
N ASP A 240 -45.29 -9.79 19.12
CA ASP A 240 -44.87 -10.63 20.23
C ASP A 240 -43.70 -9.98 21.01
N PHE A 241 -42.68 -9.47 20.31
CA PHE A 241 -41.55 -8.74 20.90
C PHE A 241 -42.01 -7.52 21.72
N CYS A 242 -42.96 -6.74 21.21
CA CYS A 242 -43.52 -5.59 21.93
C CYS A 242 -44.33 -6.00 23.17
N SER A 243 -45.01 -7.15 23.13
CA SER A 243 -45.84 -7.65 24.23
C SER A 243 -45.03 -8.27 25.39
N HIS A 244 -43.85 -8.83 25.07
CA HIS A 244 -42.99 -9.53 26.02
C HIS A 244 -41.76 -8.70 26.46
N GLY A 245 -41.26 -7.79 25.62
CA GLY A 245 -40.08 -6.96 25.91
C GLY A 245 -40.27 -5.95 27.06
N ALA A 246 -41.51 -5.60 27.40
CA ALA A 246 -41.82 -4.69 28.50
C ALA A 246 -41.75 -5.33 29.90
N LYS A 247 -41.60 -6.66 30.02
CA LYS A 247 -41.72 -7.39 31.30
C LYS A 247 -40.47 -8.12 31.77
N ASP A 248 -39.42 -8.21 30.95
CA ASP A 248 -38.27 -9.10 31.22
C ASP A 248 -36.90 -8.43 30.99
N GLN A 249 -36.75 -7.15 31.37
CA GLN A 249 -35.44 -6.51 31.49
C GLN A 249 -34.75 -6.95 32.79
N GLY A 250 -34.32 -8.22 32.83
CA GLY A 250 -33.52 -8.79 33.90
C GLY A 250 -32.51 -9.76 33.32
N LEU A 251 -31.27 -9.32 33.20
CA LEU A 251 -30.01 -10.05 33.04
C LEU A 251 -30.04 -11.52 32.55
N LEU A 252 -29.18 -11.77 31.56
CA LEU A 252 -28.52 -13.06 31.27
C LEU A 252 -27.68 -13.58 32.46
N VAL A 253 -28.31 -13.89 33.60
CA VAL A 253 -27.72 -14.71 34.66
C VAL A 253 -28.45 -16.04 34.66
N MET A 254 -27.68 -17.11 34.48
CA MET A 254 -28.07 -18.50 34.67
C MET A 254 -28.88 -18.65 35.96
N GLY A 255 -30.19 -18.82 35.83
CA GLY A 255 -31.12 -19.00 36.94
C GLY A 255 -32.34 -19.78 36.45
N VAL A 256 -32.48 -20.99 36.98
CA VAL A 256 -33.52 -21.96 36.64
C VAL A 256 -34.89 -21.41 37.05
N ASP A 257 -35.76 -21.13 36.08
CA ASP A 257 -37.20 -21.16 36.29
C ASP A 257 -37.88 -22.04 35.22
N LYS A 258 -38.45 -23.14 35.70
CA LYS A 258 -39.18 -24.13 34.92
C LYS A 258 -40.57 -23.59 34.58
N GLY A 259 -40.67 -22.95 33.43
CA GLY A 259 -41.93 -22.64 32.75
C GLY A 259 -41.70 -22.63 31.24
N SER A 260 -42.06 -23.72 30.58
CA SER A 260 -41.87 -23.99 29.14
C SER A 260 -42.45 -22.90 28.22
N ARG A 261 -41.71 -21.84 27.91
CA ARG A 261 -41.92 -21.02 26.70
C ARG A 261 -40.57 -20.61 26.11
N VAL A 262 -40.20 -21.27 25.02
CA VAL A 262 -39.05 -20.90 24.19
C VAL A 262 -39.22 -19.44 23.75
N PRO A 263 -38.17 -18.60 23.78
CA PRO A 263 -38.27 -17.24 23.25
C PRO A 263 -38.65 -17.33 21.76
N LYS A 264 -39.88 -16.93 21.43
CA LYS A 264 -40.50 -17.06 20.08
C LYS A 264 -39.71 -16.36 18.97
N ILE A 265 -38.84 -15.41 19.33
CA ILE A 265 -37.89 -14.81 18.39
C ILE A 265 -36.93 -15.84 17.77
N GLY A 266 -36.58 -16.92 18.50
CA GLY A 266 -35.76 -18.01 17.98
C GLY A 266 -36.44 -18.76 16.83
N SER A 267 -37.76 -18.91 16.90
CA SER A 267 -38.59 -19.49 15.84
C SER A 267 -38.68 -18.60 14.61
N VAL A 268 -38.87 -17.28 14.80
CA VAL A 268 -38.82 -16.30 13.70
C VAL A 268 -37.45 -16.35 13.00
N VAL A 269 -36.36 -16.38 13.76
CA VAL A 269 -34.99 -16.50 13.25
C VAL A 269 -34.78 -17.82 12.50
N GLY A 270 -35.27 -18.95 13.03
CA GLY A 270 -35.19 -20.26 12.39
C GLY A 270 -35.92 -20.31 11.06
N ILE A 271 -37.16 -19.81 11.02
CA ILE A 271 -37.99 -19.76 9.79
C ILE A 271 -37.34 -18.87 8.75
N LEU A 272 -36.98 -17.62 9.11
CA LEU A 272 -36.34 -16.69 8.17
C LEU A 272 -34.96 -17.19 7.73
N GLY A 273 -34.21 -17.85 8.62
CA GLY A 273 -32.91 -18.45 8.30
C GLY A 273 -33.01 -19.55 7.25
N HIS A 274 -34.06 -20.36 7.28
CA HIS A 274 -34.34 -21.35 6.24
C HIS A 274 -34.75 -20.69 4.92
N LEU A 275 -35.67 -19.71 4.97
CA LEU A 275 -36.14 -19.00 3.77
C LEU A 275 -35.03 -18.17 3.10
N ALA A 276 -34.03 -17.71 3.86
CA ALA A 276 -32.92 -16.92 3.35
C ALA A 276 -32.09 -17.64 2.27
N ALA A 277 -32.07 -18.98 2.26
CA ALA A 277 -31.32 -19.76 1.26
C ALA A 277 -31.84 -19.55 -0.18
N HIS A 278 -33.16 -19.36 -0.35
CA HIS A 278 -33.79 -19.25 -1.68
C HIS A 278 -34.52 -17.91 -1.91
N HIS A 279 -34.83 -17.16 -0.85
CA HIS A 279 -35.66 -15.95 -0.90
C HIS A 279 -35.05 -14.74 -0.16
N SER A 280 -33.71 -14.65 -0.13
CA SER A 280 -33.00 -13.54 0.53
C SER A 280 -33.40 -12.15 0.04
N ASP A 281 -33.71 -11.97 -1.25
CA ASP A 281 -34.17 -10.70 -1.82
C ASP A 281 -35.53 -10.25 -1.27
N SER A 282 -36.46 -11.18 -1.08
CA SER A 282 -37.79 -10.89 -0.52
C SER A 282 -37.69 -10.51 0.96
N ILE A 283 -36.84 -11.20 1.72
CA ILE A 283 -36.56 -10.86 3.12
C ILE A 283 -35.88 -9.48 3.22
N ARG A 284 -34.91 -9.19 2.34
CA ARG A 284 -34.23 -7.90 2.28
C ARG A 284 -35.22 -6.76 2.03
N LYS A 285 -36.08 -6.86 1.02
CA LYS A 285 -37.09 -5.84 0.70
C LYS A 285 -38.03 -5.58 1.87
N GLU A 286 -38.46 -6.64 2.56
CA GLU A 286 -39.39 -6.52 3.68
C GLU A 286 -38.73 -5.91 4.94
N LEU A 287 -37.49 -6.29 5.26
CA LEU A 287 -36.71 -5.68 6.34
C LEU A 287 -36.53 -4.18 6.11
N LEU A 288 -36.19 -3.79 4.88
CA LEU A 288 -36.03 -2.38 4.50
C LEU A 288 -37.36 -1.62 4.52
N ARG A 289 -38.45 -2.25 4.06
CA ARG A 289 -39.81 -1.70 4.12
C ARG A 289 -40.22 -1.41 5.56
N MET A 290 -40.10 -2.38 6.47
CA MET A 290 -40.40 -2.21 7.89
C MET A 290 -39.55 -1.12 8.56
N PHE A 291 -38.26 -1.05 8.20
CA PHE A 291 -37.39 0.02 8.68
C PHE A 291 -37.87 1.41 8.22
N GLN A 292 -38.16 1.59 6.93
CA GLN A 292 -38.64 2.87 6.39
C GLN A 292 -40.01 3.28 6.96
N GLU A 293 -40.93 2.34 7.10
CA GLU A 293 -42.25 2.56 7.68
C GLU A 293 -42.19 2.90 9.17
N SER A 294 -41.21 2.38 9.90
CA SER A 294 -41.00 2.75 11.31
C SER A 294 -40.60 4.22 11.51
N LEU A 295 -39.97 4.82 10.49
CA LEU A 295 -39.42 6.18 10.54
C LEU A 295 -40.37 7.25 10.01
N ASN A 296 -41.41 6.87 9.25
CA ASN A 296 -42.37 7.81 8.68
C ASN A 296 -43.49 8.15 9.69
N PRO A 297 -43.61 9.41 10.15
CA PRO A 297 -44.66 9.80 11.08
C PRO A 297 -46.03 10.01 10.41
N SER A 298 -46.10 10.09 9.07
CA SER A 298 -47.29 10.50 8.31
C SER A 298 -47.61 9.53 7.17
N SER A 299 -48.46 8.53 7.44
CA SER A 299 -49.32 7.95 6.41
C SER A 299 -50.72 7.78 6.99
N PRO A 300 -51.63 8.73 6.76
CA PRO A 300 -53.05 8.47 6.91
C PRO A 300 -53.52 7.69 5.68
N LEU A 301 -53.98 6.45 5.92
CA LEU A 301 -55.00 5.70 5.19
C LEU A 301 -55.05 5.92 3.66
N SER A 302 -54.47 4.99 2.90
CA SER A 302 -55.00 4.64 1.57
C SER A 302 -55.95 3.44 1.72
N PRO A 303 -57.21 3.47 1.25
CA PRO A 303 -58.21 2.44 1.53
C PRO A 303 -58.03 1.13 0.75
N THR A 304 -56.96 0.94 -0.01
CA THR A 304 -56.88 -0.13 -1.03
C THR A 304 -55.71 -1.10 -0.86
N SER A 305 -55.05 -1.12 0.30
CA SER A 305 -54.05 -2.15 0.63
C SER A 305 -54.45 -2.89 1.89
N SER A 306 -54.54 -4.22 1.76
CA SER A 306 -54.88 -5.19 2.79
C SER A 306 -54.06 -5.01 4.09
N SER A 307 -54.73 -4.50 5.13
CA SER A 307 -54.66 -4.96 6.54
C SER A 307 -53.29 -5.28 7.19
N THR A 308 -52.21 -4.57 6.90
CA THR A 308 -50.96 -4.63 7.70
C THR A 308 -51.12 -3.86 9.03
N SER A 309 -51.82 -4.48 9.97
CA SER A 309 -52.33 -3.92 11.24
C SER A 309 -51.31 -3.31 12.24
N TRP A 310 -49.99 -3.34 12.00
CA TRP A 310 -49.01 -2.81 12.97
C TRP A 310 -48.70 -1.31 12.78
N GLU A 311 -48.93 -0.77 11.57
CA GLU A 311 -48.59 0.61 11.18
C GLU A 311 -49.34 1.69 12.00
N SER A 312 -50.52 1.34 12.54
CA SER A 312 -51.38 2.25 13.30
C SER A 312 -50.95 2.46 14.76
N SER A 313 -50.17 1.54 15.35
CA SER A 313 -49.81 1.60 16.77
C SER A 313 -48.47 2.33 16.99
N PRO A 314 -48.44 3.43 17.77
CA PRO A 314 -47.21 4.17 18.05
C PRO A 314 -46.19 3.37 18.89
N GLN A 315 -46.65 2.36 19.64
CA GLN A 315 -45.77 1.48 20.43
C GLN A 315 -45.03 0.48 19.54
N LEU A 316 -45.73 -0.15 18.58
CA LEU A 316 -45.13 -1.10 17.64
C LEU A 316 -44.11 -0.41 16.72
N ARG A 317 -44.37 0.83 16.30
CA ARG A 317 -43.41 1.63 15.54
C ARG A 317 -42.11 1.91 16.31
N ARG A 318 -42.19 2.21 17.62
CA ARG A 318 -40.99 2.41 18.46
C ARG A 318 -40.21 1.11 18.68
N ALA A 319 -40.89 -0.03 18.80
CA ALA A 319 -40.26 -1.33 19.00
C ALA A 319 -39.65 -1.94 17.71
N ALA A 320 -39.99 -1.42 16.53
CA ALA A 320 -39.55 -1.96 15.24
C ALA A 320 -38.03 -1.93 15.05
N VAL A 321 -37.36 -0.80 15.32
CA VAL A 321 -35.90 -0.69 15.16
C VAL A 321 -35.15 -1.62 16.14
N PRO A 322 -35.45 -1.64 17.46
CA PRO A 322 -34.86 -2.62 18.38
C PRO A 322 -35.09 -4.08 17.95
N PHE A 323 -36.29 -4.41 17.48
CA PHE A 323 -36.64 -5.75 17.00
C PHE A 323 -35.80 -6.17 15.78
N LEU A 324 -35.68 -5.28 14.78
CA LEU A 324 -34.89 -5.53 13.58
C LEU A 324 -33.40 -5.72 13.90
N LEU A 325 -32.86 -4.90 14.83
CA LEU A 325 -31.49 -5.04 15.31
C LEU A 325 -31.28 -6.38 16.02
N GLN A 326 -32.21 -6.79 16.89
CA GLN A 326 -32.15 -8.08 17.58
C GLN A 326 -32.22 -9.27 16.61
N LEU A 327 -33.10 -9.20 15.61
CA LEU A 327 -33.19 -10.22 14.55
C LEU A 327 -31.87 -10.35 13.78
N ALA A 328 -31.26 -9.22 13.43
CA ALA A 328 -29.96 -9.21 12.76
C ALA A 328 -28.86 -9.83 13.65
N ALA A 329 -28.89 -9.59 14.96
CA ALA A 329 -27.87 -10.10 15.89
C ALA A 329 -28.00 -11.61 16.10
N MET A 330 -29.21 -12.16 15.99
CA MET A 330 -29.48 -13.58 16.16
C MET A 330 -29.28 -14.40 14.87
N SER A 331 -29.17 -13.76 13.69
CA SER A 331 -29.05 -14.46 12.40
C SER A 331 -28.02 -13.84 11.45
N PRO A 332 -26.82 -14.43 11.31
CA PRO A 332 -25.79 -13.91 10.39
C PRO A 332 -26.23 -14.00 8.92
N ASN A 333 -27.05 -15.00 8.57
CA ASN A 333 -27.57 -15.20 7.21
C ASN A 333 -28.50 -14.06 6.74
N LEU A 334 -29.12 -13.35 7.68
CA LEU A 334 -29.98 -12.20 7.40
C LEU A 334 -29.21 -10.89 7.40
N PHE A 335 -28.15 -10.80 8.21
CA PHE A 335 -27.42 -9.55 8.43
C PHE A 335 -26.55 -9.13 7.23
N GLY A 336 -25.78 -10.05 6.65
CA GLY A 336 -24.80 -9.74 5.58
C GLY A 336 -25.41 -9.03 4.35
N PRO A 337 -26.50 -9.53 3.74
CA PRO A 337 -27.14 -8.88 2.60
C PRO A 337 -27.78 -7.52 2.92
N VAL A 338 -28.12 -7.27 4.19
CA VAL A 338 -28.85 -6.08 4.63
C VAL A 338 -27.90 -4.95 5.03
N SER A 339 -26.77 -5.27 5.68
CA SER A 339 -25.79 -4.27 6.13
C SER A 339 -25.25 -3.40 5.00
N ALA A 340 -25.04 -4.00 3.82
CA ALA A 340 -24.49 -3.33 2.64
C ALA A 340 -25.42 -2.29 1.99
N GLU A 341 -26.75 -2.50 2.06
CA GLU A 341 -27.76 -1.58 1.51
C GLU A 341 -28.25 -0.56 2.56
N LEU A 342 -28.18 -0.90 3.85
CA LEU A 342 -28.62 -0.01 4.93
C LEU A 342 -27.82 1.30 4.93
N VAL A 343 -26.52 1.24 4.62
CA VAL A 343 -25.67 2.45 4.49
C VAL A 343 -26.15 3.39 3.38
N GLU A 344 -26.63 2.87 2.25
CA GLU A 344 -27.16 3.68 1.13
C GLU A 344 -28.51 4.36 1.46
N LEU A 345 -29.24 3.79 2.43
CA LEU A 345 -30.53 4.30 2.90
C LEU A 345 -30.40 5.34 4.02
N LEU A 346 -29.29 5.34 4.75
CA LEU A 346 -28.99 6.31 5.83
C LEU A 346 -28.61 7.70 5.27
N ARG A 347 -29.49 8.27 4.43
CA ARG A 347 -29.36 9.65 3.93
C ARG A 347 -29.72 10.66 5.03
N PRO A 348 -29.29 11.93 4.93
CA PRO A 348 -29.58 12.97 5.92
C PRO A 348 -31.04 13.06 6.43
N PRO A 349 -32.10 12.98 5.58
CA PRO A 349 -33.48 13.04 6.09
C PRO A 349 -33.86 11.83 6.95
N VAL A 350 -33.35 10.64 6.63
CA VAL A 350 -33.62 9.40 7.36
C VAL A 350 -32.90 9.43 8.72
N LEU A 351 -31.70 10.01 8.79
CA LEU A 351 -30.96 10.18 10.04
C LEU A 351 -31.66 11.12 11.02
N LEU A 352 -32.29 12.20 10.52
CA LEU A 352 -33.08 13.10 11.35
C LEU A 352 -34.34 12.43 11.88
N GLN A 353 -35.02 11.63 11.05
CA GLN A 353 -36.17 10.83 11.49
C GLN A 353 -35.78 9.79 12.54
N LEU A 354 -34.66 9.08 12.32
CA LEU A 354 -34.10 8.13 13.27
C LEU A 354 -33.73 8.82 14.59
N GLN A 355 -33.09 9.98 14.54
CA GLN A 355 -32.78 10.76 15.75
C GLN A 355 -34.05 11.14 16.53
N ALA A 356 -35.11 11.58 15.84
CA ALA A 356 -36.38 11.93 16.47
C ALA A 356 -37.05 10.73 17.17
N VAL A 357 -36.97 9.54 16.57
CA VAL A 357 -37.47 8.29 17.17
C VAL A 357 -36.62 7.87 18.38
N LEU A 358 -35.30 7.97 18.27
CA LEU A 358 -34.35 7.57 19.32
C LEU A 358 -34.39 8.50 20.56
N GLN A 359 -34.67 9.80 20.38
CA GLN A 359 -34.82 10.75 21.50
C GLN A 359 -36.00 10.43 22.42
N GLY A 360 -37.00 9.67 21.93
CA GLY A 360 -38.17 9.27 22.71
C GLY A 360 -37.99 8.01 23.56
N LEU A 361 -36.81 7.38 23.54
CA LEU A 361 -36.54 6.12 24.24
C LEU A 361 -35.81 6.34 25.58
N PRO A 362 -36.01 5.45 26.59
CA PRO A 362 -35.23 5.44 27.82
C PRO A 362 -33.73 5.28 27.54
N ARG A 363 -32.90 5.88 28.39
CA ARG A 363 -31.43 5.87 28.23
C ARG A 363 -30.84 4.46 28.24
N GLU A 364 -31.36 3.56 29.07
CA GLU A 364 -30.90 2.16 29.15
C GLU A 364 -31.19 1.39 27.85
N GLU A 365 -32.37 1.60 27.25
CA GLU A 365 -32.73 0.99 25.97
C GLU A 365 -31.86 1.53 24.82
N LEU A 366 -31.56 2.83 24.85
CA LEU A 366 -30.66 3.45 23.88
C LEU A 366 -29.23 2.89 23.99
N ASP A 367 -28.68 2.76 25.21
CA ASP A 367 -27.34 2.19 25.43
C ASP A 367 -27.28 0.71 25.01
N ASN A 368 -28.34 -0.06 25.28
CA ASN A 368 -28.45 -1.45 24.83
C ASN A 368 -28.50 -1.56 23.29
N MET A 369 -29.26 -0.70 22.62
CA MET A 369 -29.29 -0.65 21.16
C MET A 369 -27.94 -0.25 20.57
N LEU A 370 -27.27 0.77 21.12
CA LEU A 370 -25.94 1.18 20.67
C LEU A 370 -24.93 0.03 20.85
N GLY A 371 -25.00 -0.70 21.96
CA GLY A 371 -24.20 -1.90 22.19
C GLY A 371 -24.46 -2.99 21.15
N LEU A 372 -25.74 -3.21 20.79
CA LEU A 372 -26.12 -4.19 19.78
C LEU A 372 -25.67 -3.78 18.37
N VAL A 373 -25.79 -2.50 18.01
CA VAL A 373 -25.28 -1.97 16.73
C VAL A 373 -23.76 -2.13 16.65
N VAL A 374 -23.04 -1.84 17.73
CA VAL A 374 -21.58 -2.06 17.79
C VAL A 374 -21.22 -3.54 17.61
N HIS A 375 -21.97 -4.45 18.22
CA HIS A 375 -21.80 -5.89 18.01
C HIS A 375 -22.08 -6.30 16.56
N LEU A 376 -23.16 -5.80 15.96
CA LEU A 376 -23.48 -6.06 14.56
C LEU A 376 -22.38 -5.56 13.62
N ILE A 377 -21.89 -4.34 13.82
CA ILE A 377 -20.79 -3.80 13.02
C ILE A 377 -19.54 -4.67 13.14
N SER A 378 -19.19 -5.14 14.35
CA SER A 378 -18.01 -5.99 14.55
C SER A 378 -18.14 -7.39 13.92
N GLN A 379 -19.37 -7.89 13.77
CA GLN A 379 -19.68 -9.18 13.14
C GLN A 379 -19.96 -9.08 11.63
N SER A 380 -19.90 -7.90 11.02
CA SER A 380 -20.23 -7.73 9.59
C SER A 380 -19.14 -8.29 8.69
N PRO A 381 -19.46 -9.24 7.78
CA PRO A 381 -18.47 -9.86 6.89
C PRO A 381 -18.15 -9.00 5.66
N SER A 382 -18.98 -8.00 5.35
CA SER A 382 -18.82 -7.15 4.18
C SER A 382 -19.48 -5.78 4.37
N GLY A 383 -18.87 -4.71 3.85
CA GLY A 383 -19.36 -3.34 3.94
C GLY A 383 -18.83 -2.56 5.14
N GLY A 384 -17.98 -3.14 5.99
CA GLY A 384 -17.41 -2.49 7.17
C GLY A 384 -16.63 -1.21 6.84
N ALA A 385 -15.88 -1.19 5.74
CA ALA A 385 -15.16 0.00 5.29
C ALA A 385 -16.10 1.15 4.89
N ARG A 386 -17.27 0.84 4.31
CA ARG A 386 -18.29 1.84 3.94
C ARG A 386 -18.99 2.39 5.18
N VAL A 387 -19.35 1.51 6.13
CA VAL A 387 -19.94 1.90 7.42
C VAL A 387 -18.97 2.82 8.19
N LEU A 388 -17.69 2.44 8.28
CA LEU A 388 -16.67 3.24 8.95
C LEU A 388 -16.54 4.64 8.32
N ARG A 389 -16.47 4.71 6.99
CA ARG A 389 -16.39 5.99 6.26
C ARG A 389 -17.62 6.85 6.52
N PHE A 390 -18.82 6.27 6.44
CA PHE A 390 -20.08 6.96 6.74
C PHE A 390 -20.11 7.52 8.18
N LEU A 391 -19.73 6.73 9.17
CA LEU A 391 -19.69 7.15 10.57
C LEU A 391 -18.68 8.27 10.80
N ALA A 392 -17.49 8.16 10.22
CA ALA A 392 -16.43 9.16 10.34
C ALA A 392 -16.79 10.49 9.64
N ASP A 393 -17.34 10.42 8.42
CA ASP A 393 -17.75 11.59 7.64
C ASP A 393 -18.93 12.32 8.31
N THR A 394 -19.85 11.58 8.94
CA THR A 394 -21.01 12.15 9.65
C THR A 394 -20.65 12.74 11.01
N ALA A 395 -19.77 12.08 11.79
CA ALA A 395 -19.31 12.59 13.09
C ALA A 395 -18.49 13.89 12.93
N THR A 396 -17.61 13.92 11.92
CA THR A 396 -16.76 15.07 11.60
C THR A 396 -16.85 15.43 10.12
N PRO A 397 -17.85 16.22 9.70
CA PRO A 397 -17.95 16.66 8.31
C PRO A 397 -16.74 17.52 7.92
N ALA A 398 -16.18 17.27 6.74
CA ALA A 398 -15.02 17.97 6.20
C ALA A 398 -15.37 19.46 5.99
N SER A 399 -14.74 20.33 6.80
CA SER A 399 -14.72 21.81 6.74
C SER A 399 -16.05 22.56 6.47
N VAL A 400 -16.38 23.42 7.42
CA VAL A 400 -17.52 24.38 7.46
C VAL A 400 -17.42 25.52 6.41
N ILE A 401 -16.55 25.41 5.39
CA ILE A 401 -16.25 26.51 4.46
C ILE A 401 -16.38 26.07 3.00
N ILE A 402 -17.58 25.67 2.54
CA ILE A 402 -17.97 25.81 1.11
C ILE A 402 -19.47 26.08 1.03
N SER A 403 -19.79 27.22 0.45
CA SER A 403 -21.11 27.63 -0.04
C SER A 403 -21.62 26.67 -1.14
N GLY A 404 -22.16 25.51 -0.75
CA GLY A 404 -22.83 24.53 -1.60
C GLY A 404 -24.01 23.86 -0.85
N PRO A 405 -24.99 23.26 -1.55
CA PRO A 405 -26.36 23.08 -1.03
C PRO A 405 -26.57 21.88 -0.09
N THR A 406 -25.54 21.41 0.62
CA THR A 406 -25.70 20.31 1.59
C THR A 406 -25.54 20.85 3.02
N PRO A 407 -26.63 20.92 3.81
CA PRO A 407 -26.57 21.42 5.18
C PRO A 407 -25.69 20.51 6.05
N SER A 408 -24.91 21.11 6.96
CA SER A 408 -24.16 20.37 7.96
C SER A 408 -25.10 19.44 8.76
N PRO A 409 -24.69 18.19 9.06
CA PRO A 409 -25.53 17.26 9.82
C PRO A 409 -25.88 17.84 11.19
N HIS A 410 -27.12 17.59 11.63
CA HIS A 410 -27.66 18.06 12.91
C HIS A 410 -26.81 17.56 14.10
N GLU A 411 -26.66 18.38 15.14
CA GLU A 411 -25.72 18.16 16.24
C GLU A 411 -25.91 16.80 16.94
N GLY A 412 -27.16 16.40 17.21
CA GLY A 412 -27.42 15.10 17.85
C GLY A 412 -27.12 13.88 16.97
N VAL A 413 -27.15 13.99 15.63
CA VAL A 413 -26.67 12.90 14.74
C VAL A 413 -25.15 12.79 14.82
N ARG A 414 -24.45 13.93 14.87
CA ARG A 414 -22.99 13.99 14.97
C ARG A 414 -22.49 13.37 16.28
N GLU A 415 -23.11 13.74 17.40
CA GLU A 415 -22.81 13.18 18.72
C GLU A 415 -23.11 11.68 18.79
N GLY A 416 -24.21 11.24 18.17
CA GLY A 416 -24.55 9.82 18.06
C GLY A 416 -23.50 9.01 17.30
N CYS A 417 -23.03 9.50 16.15
CA CYS A 417 -21.98 8.86 15.38
C CYS A 417 -20.62 8.87 16.10
N ASP A 418 -20.25 9.97 16.77
CA ASP A 418 -19.03 10.05 17.60
C ASP A 418 -19.07 9.02 18.74
N ARG A 419 -20.20 8.94 19.46
CA ARG A 419 -20.40 7.96 20.53
C ARG A 419 -20.32 6.53 20.02
N LEU A 420 -20.91 6.26 18.86
CA LEU A 420 -20.93 4.93 18.26
C LEU A 420 -19.52 4.51 17.80
N LEU A 421 -18.73 5.42 17.23
CA LEU A 421 -17.31 5.17 16.90
C LEU A 421 -16.47 4.88 18.15
N GLN A 422 -16.64 5.65 19.22
CA GLN A 422 -15.94 5.42 20.50
C GLN A 422 -16.29 4.06 21.11
N MET A 423 -17.59 3.70 21.11
CA MET A 423 -18.06 2.41 21.62
C MET A 423 -17.56 1.25 20.75
N LEU A 424 -17.51 1.42 19.42
CA LEU A 424 -16.95 0.44 18.50
C LEU A 424 -15.46 0.22 18.75
N LEU A 425 -14.67 1.29 18.84
CA LEU A 425 -13.22 1.20 19.14
C LEU A 425 -12.96 0.53 20.48
N LEU A 426 -13.75 0.87 21.52
CA LEU A 426 -13.64 0.23 22.83
C LEU A 426 -14.02 -1.25 22.80
N HIS A 427 -15.07 -1.61 22.06
CA HIS A 427 -15.48 -3.00 21.89
C HIS A 427 -14.43 -3.81 21.12
N LEU A 428 -13.90 -3.28 20.01
CA LEU A 428 -12.82 -3.90 19.25
C LEU A 428 -11.54 -4.03 20.09
N HIS A 429 -11.22 -3.02 20.89
CA HIS A 429 -10.09 -3.08 21.83
C HIS A 429 -10.26 -4.24 22.82
N LYS A 430 -11.44 -4.40 23.42
CA LYS A 430 -11.74 -5.55 24.29
C LYS A 430 -11.63 -6.87 23.54
N LEU A 431 -12.15 -6.97 22.32
CA LEU A 431 -12.09 -8.22 21.53
C LEU A 431 -10.66 -8.60 21.12
N VAL A 432 -9.80 -7.61 20.84
CA VAL A 432 -8.42 -7.84 20.42
C VAL A 432 -7.51 -8.14 21.61
N PHE A 433 -7.64 -7.40 22.73
CA PHE A 433 -6.74 -7.52 23.89
C PHE A 433 -7.25 -8.47 24.99
N ASN A 434 -8.56 -8.68 25.17
CA ASN A 434 -9.08 -9.72 26.08
C ASN A 434 -9.03 -11.13 25.46
N ARG A 435 -8.13 -11.35 24.49
CA ARG A 435 -7.80 -12.67 23.92
C ARG A 435 -7.04 -13.58 24.92
N THR A 436 -6.97 -13.24 26.20
CA THR A 436 -6.24 -14.00 27.23
C THR A 436 -6.75 -15.44 27.34
N ASP A 437 -5.93 -16.36 26.82
CA ASP A 437 -5.40 -17.53 27.54
C ASP A 437 -6.24 -18.02 28.72
N GLY A 438 -7.36 -18.64 28.40
CA GLY A 438 -8.03 -19.55 29.31
C GLY A 438 -7.52 -20.97 29.10
N VAL A 439 -6.24 -21.25 29.42
CA VAL A 439 -5.71 -22.46 30.07
C VAL A 439 -4.21 -22.20 30.31
N GLU A 440 -3.78 -22.16 31.58
CA GLU A 440 -2.38 -22.32 31.96
C GLU A 440 -1.87 -23.66 31.41
N VAL A 441 -1.02 -23.64 30.37
CA VAL A 441 -0.27 -24.83 29.95
C VAL A 441 1.21 -24.49 29.91
N ASN A 442 1.97 -25.34 30.61
CA ASN A 442 3.42 -25.42 30.71
C ASN A 442 4.23 -24.86 29.52
N PRO A 443 5.44 -24.29 29.77
CA PRO A 443 6.29 -23.65 28.75
C PRO A 443 6.92 -24.57 27.69
N HIS A 444 6.40 -25.78 27.49
CA HIS A 444 6.99 -26.79 26.62
C HIS A 444 6.01 -27.38 25.62
N HIS A 445 5.13 -26.58 25.00
CA HIS A 445 4.52 -26.98 23.73
C HIS A 445 4.40 -25.77 22.79
N SER A 446 5.06 -25.91 21.63
CA SER A 446 5.02 -24.98 20.51
C SER A 446 3.59 -24.65 20.10
N ALA A 447 3.29 -23.35 20.06
CA ALA A 447 2.01 -22.78 19.67
C ALA A 447 1.66 -23.15 18.22
N SER A 448 0.85 -24.18 18.03
CA SER A 448 0.08 -24.39 16.81
C SER A 448 -1.33 -24.81 17.15
N SER A 449 -2.30 -24.10 16.55
CA SER A 449 -3.71 -24.48 16.38
C SER A 449 -4.67 -24.33 17.56
N GLN A 450 -4.87 -23.11 18.06
CA GLN A 450 -6.24 -22.70 18.40
C GLN A 450 -6.80 -21.86 17.24
N PRO A 451 -8.04 -22.11 16.76
CA PRO A 451 -8.64 -21.29 15.72
C PRO A 451 -8.83 -19.88 16.28
N GLN A 452 -8.09 -18.92 15.71
CA GLN A 452 -8.25 -17.51 16.06
C GLN A 452 -9.71 -17.13 15.90
N ARG A 453 -10.33 -16.54 16.94
CA ARG A 453 -11.68 -16.00 16.84
C ARG A 453 -11.63 -14.87 15.80
N VAL A 454 -12.17 -15.16 14.62
CA VAL A 454 -12.21 -14.24 13.48
C VAL A 454 -13.12 -13.08 13.85
N ILE A 455 -12.66 -11.85 13.65
CA ILE A 455 -13.47 -10.64 13.77
C ILE A 455 -13.76 -10.20 12.33
N PRO A 456 -14.95 -10.50 11.77
CA PRO A 456 -15.23 -10.29 10.35
C PRO A 456 -14.97 -8.84 9.89
N PHE A 457 -15.28 -7.86 10.75
CA PHE A 457 -15.02 -6.44 10.48
C PHE A 457 -13.54 -6.12 10.29
N LEU A 458 -12.66 -6.65 11.15
CA LEU A 458 -11.21 -6.41 11.02
C LEU A 458 -10.61 -7.20 9.86
N GLU A 459 -11.15 -8.39 9.57
CA GLU A 459 -10.74 -9.21 8.43
C GLU A 459 -10.98 -8.49 7.09
N GLU A 460 -12.16 -7.91 6.90
CA GLU A 460 -12.47 -7.10 5.71
C GLU A 460 -11.55 -5.87 5.60
N LEU A 461 -11.29 -5.19 6.72
CA LEU A 461 -10.46 -3.99 6.76
C LEU A 461 -8.99 -4.24 6.43
N GLN A 462 -8.45 -5.45 6.60
CA GLN A 462 -7.07 -5.76 6.19
C GLN A 462 -6.84 -5.51 4.69
N SER A 463 -7.83 -5.76 3.85
CA SER A 463 -7.73 -5.49 2.41
C SER A 463 -7.74 -3.98 2.06
N HIS A 464 -8.07 -3.12 3.02
CA HIS A 464 -8.23 -1.68 2.84
C HIS A 464 -7.19 -0.83 3.60
N ILE A 465 -6.10 -1.43 4.11
CA ILE A 465 -5.05 -0.74 4.91
C ILE A 465 -4.50 0.48 4.17
N GLY A 466 -4.19 0.36 2.88
CA GLY A 466 -3.65 1.47 2.10
C GLY A 466 -4.59 2.68 2.02
N GLN A 467 -5.90 2.46 1.89
CA GLN A 467 -6.90 3.53 1.92
C GLN A 467 -7.05 4.11 3.32
N LEU A 468 -7.04 3.26 4.35
CA LEU A 468 -7.14 3.68 5.75
C LEU A 468 -5.96 4.58 6.14
N CYS A 469 -4.74 4.21 5.75
CA CYS A 469 -3.54 5.04 5.90
C CYS A 469 -3.68 6.38 5.15
N ALA A 470 -4.17 6.40 3.91
CA ALA A 470 -4.36 7.65 3.18
C ALA A 470 -5.36 8.60 3.85
N GLU A 471 -6.43 8.05 4.43
CA GLU A 471 -7.45 8.83 5.15
C GLU A 471 -6.96 9.31 6.52
N THR A 472 -6.11 8.54 7.22
CA THR A 472 -5.52 8.98 8.50
C THR A 472 -4.58 10.16 8.32
N LEU A 473 -3.83 10.18 7.21
CA LEU A 473 -2.90 11.24 6.86
C LEU A 473 -3.56 12.57 6.46
N ARG A 474 -4.89 12.64 6.29
CA ARG A 474 -5.58 13.93 6.03
C ARG A 474 -5.63 14.87 7.24
N LEU A 475 -5.35 14.37 8.45
CA LEU A 475 -5.32 15.15 9.70
C LEU A 475 -6.62 15.95 9.98
N GLU A 476 -7.77 15.43 9.58
CA GLU A 476 -9.07 16.10 9.76
C GLU A 476 -9.55 16.00 11.21
N ARG A 477 -9.46 17.09 12.00
CA ARG A 477 -10.06 17.23 13.35
C ARG A 477 -9.82 16.00 14.26
N LYS A 478 -10.87 15.24 14.62
CA LYS A 478 -10.80 14.02 15.45
C LYS A 478 -10.72 12.73 14.62
N ARG A 479 -11.01 12.79 13.31
CA ARG A 479 -11.09 11.63 12.41
C ARG A 479 -9.78 10.83 12.40
N HIS A 480 -8.66 11.52 12.24
CA HIS A 480 -7.35 10.88 12.19
C HIS A 480 -7.02 10.13 13.49
N LEU A 481 -7.48 10.59 14.65
CA LEU A 481 -7.28 9.91 15.94
C LEU A 481 -8.03 8.58 15.99
N TRP A 482 -9.28 8.54 15.55
CA TRP A 482 -10.08 7.30 15.52
C TRP A 482 -9.52 6.29 14.53
N LEU A 483 -9.17 6.76 13.33
CA LEU A 483 -8.62 5.88 12.30
C LEU A 483 -7.21 5.39 12.67
N HIS A 484 -6.41 6.20 13.37
CA HIS A 484 -5.10 5.80 13.90
C HIS A 484 -5.25 4.73 14.99
N GLN A 485 -6.18 4.91 15.94
CA GLN A 485 -6.51 3.89 16.94
C GLN A 485 -7.00 2.58 16.28
N LEU A 486 -7.81 2.68 15.23
CA LEU A 486 -8.25 1.51 14.46
C LEU A 486 -7.08 0.83 13.74
N LEU A 487 -6.14 1.59 13.16
CA LEU A 487 -4.91 1.04 12.57
C LEU A 487 -4.06 0.30 13.61
N CYS A 488 -3.94 0.81 14.83
CA CYS A 488 -3.27 0.10 15.93
C CYS A 488 -3.97 -1.24 16.22
N LEU A 489 -5.30 -1.24 16.37
CA LEU A 489 -6.08 -2.46 16.63
C LEU A 489 -5.98 -3.48 15.48
N LEU A 490 -6.07 -3.01 14.24
CA LEU A 490 -5.94 -3.82 13.04
C LEU A 490 -4.53 -4.45 12.94
N SER A 491 -3.49 -3.68 13.27
CA SER A 491 -2.10 -4.14 13.28
C SER A 491 -1.85 -5.22 14.33
N VAL A 492 -2.47 -5.11 15.53
CA VAL A 492 -2.39 -6.14 16.56
C VAL A 492 -3.18 -7.40 16.17
N TYR A 493 -4.37 -7.24 15.56
CA TYR A 493 -5.20 -8.36 15.10
C TYR A 493 -4.57 -9.14 13.94
N GLY A 494 -4.14 -8.44 12.89
CA GLY A 494 -3.58 -9.01 11.67
C GLY A 494 -2.09 -9.36 11.76
N GLY A 495 -1.46 -9.15 12.91
CA GLY A 495 -0.08 -9.55 13.19
C GLY A 495 0.99 -8.78 12.39
N PRO A 496 2.22 -9.32 12.31
CA PRO A 496 3.40 -8.59 11.81
C PRO A 496 3.32 -8.19 10.34
N SER A 497 2.65 -8.98 9.49
CA SER A 497 2.44 -8.62 8.09
C SER A 497 1.61 -7.34 7.93
N THR A 498 0.50 -7.25 8.66
CA THR A 498 -0.42 -6.11 8.65
C THR A 498 0.24 -4.86 9.23
N ALA A 499 0.92 -5.01 10.37
CA ALA A 499 1.61 -3.92 11.03
C ALA A 499 2.75 -3.34 10.17
N THR A 500 3.53 -4.19 9.51
CA THR A 500 4.62 -3.76 8.62
C THR A 500 4.10 -3.07 7.37
N GLU A 501 2.97 -3.54 6.82
CA GLU A 501 2.30 -2.88 5.70
C GLU A 501 1.77 -1.50 6.07
N ALA A 502 1.07 -1.37 7.21
CA ALA A 502 0.56 -0.09 7.68
C ALA A 502 1.69 0.93 7.89
N LEU A 503 2.79 0.52 8.54
CA LEU A 503 3.94 1.39 8.75
C LEU A 503 4.61 1.80 7.41
N CYS A 504 4.76 0.85 6.48
CA CYS A 504 5.29 1.11 5.14
C CYS A 504 4.41 2.10 4.35
N GLN A 505 3.08 1.95 4.40
CA GLN A 505 2.13 2.85 3.73
C GLN A 505 2.17 4.26 4.33
N LEU A 506 2.23 4.40 5.66
CA LEU A 506 2.39 5.70 6.30
C LEU A 506 3.71 6.38 5.91
N LEU A 507 4.82 5.65 5.91
CA LEU A 507 6.14 6.17 5.52
C LEU A 507 6.23 6.57 4.04
N THR A 508 5.49 5.92 3.14
CA THR A 508 5.49 6.24 1.70
C THR A 508 4.54 7.38 1.33
N GLN A 509 3.53 7.65 2.14
CA GLN A 509 2.47 8.61 1.82
C GLN A 509 2.56 9.93 2.61
N ALA A 510 3.16 9.94 3.80
CA ALA A 510 3.25 11.13 4.65
C ALA A 510 4.06 12.26 3.97
N ARG A 511 3.49 13.47 3.88
CA ARG A 511 4.08 14.65 3.21
C ARG A 511 4.63 15.68 4.20
N ASN A 512 4.07 15.72 5.40
CA ASN A 512 4.34 16.72 6.43
C ASN A 512 4.91 16.07 7.69
N PRO A 513 5.62 16.82 8.57
CA PRO A 513 6.17 16.26 9.81
C PRO A 513 5.09 15.75 10.77
N GLU A 514 3.90 16.38 10.79
CA GLU A 514 2.75 15.92 11.58
C GLU A 514 2.21 14.57 11.09
N GLU A 515 2.15 14.38 9.77
CA GLU A 515 1.76 13.11 9.14
C GLU A 515 2.79 12.01 9.45
N LEU A 516 4.09 12.34 9.41
CA LEU A 516 5.16 11.42 9.76
C LEU A 516 5.12 11.05 11.26
N ALA A 517 4.72 11.98 12.13
CA ALA A 517 4.55 11.71 13.56
C ALA A 517 3.50 10.61 13.84
N LEU A 518 2.47 10.47 13.00
CA LEU A 518 1.50 9.38 13.12
C LEU A 518 2.14 7.99 12.91
N ALA A 519 3.11 7.88 12.00
CA ALA A 519 3.86 6.63 11.79
C ALA A 519 4.68 6.25 13.03
N TRP A 520 5.27 7.26 13.69
CA TRP A 520 6.01 7.07 14.93
C TRP A 520 5.12 6.72 16.11
N GLN A 521 3.98 7.40 16.25
CA GLN A 521 2.97 7.04 17.24
C GLN A 521 2.50 5.59 17.05
N LEU A 522 2.25 5.17 15.81
CA LEU A 522 1.89 3.78 15.51
C LEU A 522 3.00 2.82 15.99
N HIS A 523 4.26 3.09 15.64
CA HIS A 523 5.38 2.25 16.10
C HIS A 523 5.48 2.18 17.64
N THR A 524 5.37 3.32 18.34
CA THR A 524 5.47 3.34 19.82
C THR A 524 4.37 2.52 20.49
N THR A 525 3.15 2.52 19.94
CA THR A 525 2.05 1.71 20.47
C THR A 525 2.23 0.23 20.20
N LEU A 526 2.84 -0.14 19.07
CA LEU A 526 3.02 -1.54 18.65
C LEU A 526 4.31 -2.17 19.17
N SER A 527 5.34 -1.37 19.50
CA SER A 527 6.64 -1.87 19.94
C SER A 527 6.60 -2.66 21.25
N SER A 528 5.55 -2.46 22.07
CA SER A 528 5.30 -3.25 23.28
C SER A 528 4.76 -4.65 22.97
N CYS A 529 4.06 -4.82 21.85
CA CYS A 529 3.44 -6.08 21.44
C CYS A 529 4.27 -6.84 20.41
N MET A 530 5.14 -6.15 19.67
CA MET A 530 5.81 -6.68 18.47
C MET A 530 7.25 -6.19 18.39
N ALA A 531 8.20 -7.12 18.28
CA ALA A 531 9.61 -6.81 18.08
C ALA A 531 9.96 -6.68 16.58
N GLY A 532 10.90 -5.80 16.24
CA GLY A 532 11.49 -5.74 14.89
C GLY A 532 10.62 -5.13 13.79
N LEU A 533 9.60 -4.34 14.15
CA LEU A 533 8.66 -3.75 13.17
C LEU A 533 9.34 -2.85 12.13
N ILE A 534 10.29 -2.00 12.55
CA ILE A 534 10.99 -1.05 11.67
C ILE A 534 11.88 -1.76 10.64
N PRO A 535 12.79 -2.69 11.03
CA PRO A 535 13.54 -3.48 10.08
C PRO A 535 12.66 -4.20 9.05
N ALA A 536 11.54 -4.79 9.49
CA ALA A 536 10.63 -5.50 8.60
C ALA A 536 9.87 -4.56 7.64
N ALA A 537 9.46 -3.36 8.09
CA ALA A 537 8.84 -2.35 7.23
C ALA A 537 9.82 -1.80 6.18
N ILE A 538 11.09 -1.60 6.55
CA ILE A 538 12.14 -1.17 5.61
C ILE A 538 12.46 -2.28 4.61
N ALA A 539 12.56 -3.54 5.05
CA ALA A 539 12.73 -4.69 4.14
C ALA A 539 11.57 -4.82 3.15
N ARG A 540 10.31 -4.59 3.59
CA ARG A 540 9.14 -4.54 2.71
C ARG A 540 9.23 -3.36 1.73
N SER A 541 9.68 -2.19 2.18
CA SER A 541 9.90 -1.02 1.32
C SER A 541 10.95 -1.31 0.24
N VAL A 542 12.05 -1.96 0.60
CA VAL A 542 13.09 -2.40 -0.35
C VAL A 542 12.54 -3.41 -1.37
N ALA A 543 11.76 -4.39 -0.91
CA ALA A 543 11.08 -5.33 -1.82
C ALA A 543 10.13 -4.60 -2.80
N GLN A 544 9.45 -3.55 -2.35
CA GLN A 544 8.60 -2.71 -3.20
C GLN A 544 9.40 -1.88 -4.23
N ILE A 545 10.61 -1.42 -3.84
CA ILE A 545 11.55 -0.76 -4.76
C ILE A 545 12.00 -1.72 -5.87
N HIS A 546 12.40 -2.94 -5.51
CA HIS A 546 12.84 -3.94 -6.48
C HIS A 546 11.73 -4.44 -7.40
N THR A 547 10.50 -4.50 -6.90
CA THR A 547 9.32 -4.90 -7.69
C THR A 547 8.70 -3.74 -8.49
N HIS A 548 9.27 -2.53 -8.41
CA HIS A 548 8.76 -1.32 -9.06
C HIS A 548 7.28 -1.02 -8.77
N THR A 549 6.80 -1.42 -7.59
CA THR A 549 5.40 -1.19 -7.17
C THR A 549 5.17 0.23 -6.65
N LEU A 550 6.23 0.90 -6.18
CA LEU A 550 6.19 2.30 -5.75
C LEU A 550 6.40 3.24 -6.93
N GLY A 551 5.43 4.14 -7.15
CA GLY A 551 5.59 5.22 -8.12
C GLY A 551 6.71 6.20 -7.71
N PRO A 552 7.30 6.97 -8.65
CA PRO A 552 8.45 7.85 -8.35
C PRO A 552 8.17 8.89 -7.27
N ARG A 553 6.92 9.38 -7.18
CA ARG A 553 6.49 10.32 -6.13
C ARG A 553 6.49 9.68 -4.74
N GLN A 554 5.98 8.46 -4.61
CA GLN A 554 5.95 7.71 -3.35
C GLN A 554 7.36 7.29 -2.93
N LEU A 555 8.18 6.85 -3.89
CA LEU A 555 9.58 6.52 -3.66
C LEU A 555 10.37 7.74 -3.15
N ARG A 556 10.23 8.89 -3.81
CA ARG A 556 10.80 10.16 -3.32
C ARG A 556 10.37 10.45 -1.88
N GLN A 557 9.08 10.36 -1.60
CA GLN A 557 8.54 10.69 -0.28
C GLN A 557 9.06 9.73 0.81
N LEU A 558 9.10 8.43 0.53
CA LEU A 558 9.69 7.43 1.41
C LEU A 558 11.14 7.79 1.76
N LEU A 559 11.98 8.09 0.76
CA LEU A 559 13.38 8.43 0.97
C LEU A 559 13.54 9.69 1.82
N LEU A 560 12.73 10.73 1.57
CA LEU A 560 12.73 11.96 2.36
C LEU A 560 12.27 11.72 3.81
N ASN A 561 11.23 10.91 4.01
CA ASN A 561 10.71 10.57 5.34
C ASN A 561 11.72 9.75 6.15
N LEU A 562 12.40 8.78 5.52
CA LEU A 562 13.49 8.04 6.14
C LEU A 562 14.68 8.95 6.47
N ALA A 563 15.00 9.93 5.61
CA ALA A 563 16.06 10.89 5.89
C ALA A 563 15.69 11.79 7.09
N ALA A 564 14.46 12.30 7.13
CA ALA A 564 13.94 13.10 8.24
C ALA A 564 13.93 12.31 9.56
N ALA A 565 13.57 11.02 9.50
CA ALA A 565 13.60 10.11 10.64
C ALA A 565 15.00 9.95 11.25
N ILE A 566 16.05 10.03 10.43
CA ILE A 566 17.44 9.90 10.88
C ILE A 566 17.98 11.25 11.36
N GLN A 567 17.59 12.35 10.72
CA GLN A 567 18.07 13.71 11.02
C GLN A 567 17.44 14.34 12.29
N SER A 568 16.28 13.87 12.74
CA SER A 568 15.66 14.36 13.99
C SER A 568 16.51 14.10 15.25
N GLN A 569 17.64 13.39 15.11
CA GLN A 569 18.64 13.13 16.14
C GLN A 569 19.37 14.38 16.65
N ASP A 570 19.54 15.43 15.82
CA ASP A 570 20.40 16.57 16.16
C ASP A 570 19.68 17.67 16.98
N GLU A 571 18.35 17.78 16.92
CA GLU A 571 17.60 18.74 17.75
C GLU A 571 17.34 18.23 19.18
N GLU A 572 17.18 16.91 19.39
CA GLU A 572 16.88 16.32 20.70
C GLU A 572 18.10 16.16 21.64
N ARG A 573 19.35 16.32 21.14
CA ARG A 573 20.55 16.37 22.00
C ARG A 573 20.51 17.53 23.02
N ARG A 574 19.55 18.44 22.91
CA ARG A 574 19.29 19.53 23.87
C ARG A 574 18.12 19.30 24.84
N GLY A 575 17.38 18.19 24.76
CA GLY A 575 16.46 17.81 25.84
C GLY A 575 15.25 16.97 25.45
N ALA A 576 15.39 15.64 25.44
CA ALA A 576 14.35 14.69 25.88
C ALA A 576 14.95 13.26 25.89
N THR A 577 14.95 12.60 27.05
CA THR A 577 15.39 11.20 27.18
C THR A 577 14.21 10.24 27.08
N GLY A 578 14.29 9.21 26.23
CA GLY A 578 13.68 7.91 26.56
C GLY A 578 13.18 6.99 25.43
N ALA A 579 12.50 7.50 24.40
CA ALA A 579 11.80 6.61 23.43
C ALA A 579 12.12 6.89 21.95
N GLN A 580 12.24 8.16 21.55
CA GLN A 580 12.53 8.54 20.16
C GLN A 580 13.95 8.15 19.73
N SER A 581 14.91 8.16 20.67
CA SER A 581 16.30 7.76 20.42
C SER A 581 16.47 6.28 20.00
N SER A 582 15.63 5.38 20.51
CA SER A 582 15.65 3.95 20.12
C SER A 582 15.18 3.76 18.67
N MET A 583 14.15 4.50 18.28
CA MET A 583 13.55 4.43 16.95
C MET A 583 14.47 4.95 15.85
N VAL A 584 15.10 6.12 16.06
CA VAL A 584 16.09 6.69 15.13
C VAL A 584 17.23 5.72 14.88
N VAL A 585 17.73 5.07 15.95
CA VAL A 585 18.78 4.05 15.86
C VAL A 585 18.30 2.82 15.08
N GLN A 586 17.05 2.37 15.28
CA GLN A 586 16.47 1.25 14.52
C GLN A 586 16.31 1.58 13.04
N VAL A 587 15.82 2.77 12.69
CA VAL A 587 15.70 3.22 11.29
C VAL A 587 17.08 3.33 10.65
N GLY A 588 18.02 3.99 11.31
CA GLY A 588 19.40 4.12 10.83
C GLY A 588 20.08 2.77 10.63
N SER A 589 19.95 1.85 11.59
CA SER A 589 20.49 0.49 11.51
C SER A 589 19.88 -0.32 10.36
N ALA A 590 18.55 -0.26 10.20
CA ALA A 590 17.86 -0.96 9.13
C ALA A 590 18.20 -0.40 7.74
N VAL A 591 18.25 0.93 7.57
CA VAL A 591 18.72 1.57 6.32
C VAL A 591 20.18 1.20 6.05
N SER A 592 21.03 1.18 7.07
CA SER A 592 22.43 0.76 6.95
C SER A 592 22.58 -0.70 6.49
N GLY A 593 21.67 -1.60 6.89
CA GLY A 593 21.64 -2.98 6.41
C GLY A 593 21.28 -3.10 4.92
N HIS A 594 20.49 -2.15 4.40
CA HIS A 594 20.00 -2.10 3.02
C HIS A 594 20.70 -1.03 2.16
N LEU A 595 21.89 -0.56 2.56
CA LEU A 595 22.58 0.53 1.87
C LEU A 595 22.86 0.20 0.39
N HIS A 596 23.15 -1.07 0.09
CA HIS A 596 23.33 -1.57 -1.28
C HIS A 596 22.07 -1.48 -2.15
N ASP A 597 20.88 -1.55 -1.56
CA ASP A 597 19.59 -1.45 -2.27
C ASP A 597 19.23 0.02 -2.56
N PHE A 598 19.57 0.92 -1.64
CA PHE A 598 19.30 2.36 -1.79
C PHE A 598 20.32 3.07 -2.68
N CYS A 599 21.54 2.58 -2.80
CA CYS A 599 22.60 3.25 -3.55
C CYS A 599 22.34 3.38 -5.07
N PRO A 600 21.82 2.36 -5.78
CA PRO A 600 21.43 2.49 -7.18
C PRO A 600 20.45 3.64 -7.44
N LEU A 601 19.64 4.02 -6.44
CA LEU A 601 18.69 5.13 -6.55
C LEU A 601 19.37 6.50 -6.68
N LEU A 602 20.66 6.62 -6.33
CA LEU A 602 21.45 7.81 -6.64
C LEU A 602 21.46 8.11 -8.15
N LEU A 603 21.49 7.08 -8.99
CA LEU A 603 21.56 7.18 -10.44
C LEU A 603 20.18 7.01 -11.11
N HIS A 604 19.10 7.20 -10.35
CA HIS A 604 17.73 7.07 -10.87
C HIS A 604 17.42 8.13 -11.94
N GLY A 605 16.61 7.77 -12.94
CA GLY A 605 16.26 8.65 -14.06
C GLY A 605 15.49 9.91 -13.66
N ASP A 606 14.66 9.82 -12.62
CA ASP A 606 13.98 10.98 -12.02
C ASP A 606 14.93 11.74 -11.07
N PRO A 607 15.26 13.03 -11.35
CA PRO A 607 16.15 13.83 -10.52
C PRO A 607 15.64 14.03 -9.09
N ALA A 608 14.32 14.02 -8.86
CA ALA A 608 13.76 14.22 -7.54
C ALA A 608 13.97 13.00 -6.63
N VAL A 609 13.92 11.79 -7.20
CA VAL A 609 14.25 10.54 -6.49
C VAL A 609 15.74 10.46 -6.19
N SER A 610 16.57 10.80 -7.18
CA SER A 610 18.03 10.87 -7.05
C SER A 610 18.47 11.83 -5.93
N HIS A 611 17.85 13.03 -5.86
CA HIS A 611 18.06 13.98 -4.77
C HIS A 611 17.63 13.43 -3.40
N ALA A 612 16.46 12.80 -3.30
CA ALA A 612 16.01 12.20 -2.05
C ALA A 612 16.91 11.04 -1.59
N ALA A 613 17.44 10.25 -2.53
CA ALA A 613 18.39 9.18 -2.25
C ALA A 613 19.71 9.70 -1.69
N VAL A 614 20.28 10.77 -2.28
CA VAL A 614 21.53 11.35 -1.73
C VAL A 614 21.29 11.97 -0.35
N ARG A 615 20.13 12.57 -0.12
CA ARG A 615 19.77 13.13 1.19
C ARG A 615 19.71 12.04 2.26
N LEU A 616 19.02 10.92 2.00
CA LEU A 616 18.96 9.76 2.89
C LEU A 616 20.35 9.18 3.17
N LEU A 617 21.13 8.91 2.12
CA LEU A 617 22.45 8.29 2.27
C LEU A 617 23.46 9.20 2.97
N SER A 618 23.34 10.52 2.77
CA SER A 618 24.21 11.51 3.42
C SER A 618 24.04 11.55 4.94
N CYS A 619 22.87 11.18 5.48
CA CYS A 619 22.62 11.10 6.93
C CYS A 619 22.57 9.67 7.49
N SER A 620 22.40 8.63 6.68
CA SER A 620 22.31 7.24 7.16
C SER A 620 23.64 6.74 7.75
N PRO A 621 23.67 6.01 8.88
CA PRO A 621 24.90 5.42 9.40
C PRO A 621 25.48 4.39 8.41
N LEU A 622 26.81 4.23 8.44
CA LEU A 622 27.50 3.24 7.61
C LEU A 622 27.54 1.88 8.33
N PRO A 623 27.40 0.76 7.60
CA PRO A 623 27.40 -0.57 8.21
C PRO A 623 28.77 -0.88 8.80
N ARG A 624 28.84 -1.60 9.91
CA ARG A 624 30.13 -1.96 10.55
C ARG A 624 31.00 -2.85 9.65
N THR A 625 30.37 -3.66 8.80
CA THR A 625 31.01 -4.55 7.84
C THR A 625 30.33 -4.41 6.49
N CYS A 626 31.13 -4.33 5.43
CA CYS A 626 30.63 -4.28 4.06
C CYS A 626 31.63 -5.00 3.15
N SER A 627 31.13 -5.70 2.13
CA SER A 627 32.02 -6.38 1.18
C SER A 627 32.80 -5.36 0.34
N PRO A 628 34.06 -5.63 -0.04
CA PRO A 628 34.84 -4.74 -0.91
C PRO A 628 34.13 -4.43 -2.25
N ALA A 629 33.43 -5.42 -2.83
CA ALA A 629 32.69 -5.23 -4.08
C ALA A 629 31.54 -4.22 -3.93
N GLN A 630 30.76 -4.32 -2.84
CA GLN A 630 29.72 -3.33 -2.53
C GLN A 630 30.34 -1.96 -2.30
N LEU A 631 31.42 -1.85 -1.50
CA LEU A 631 32.08 -0.56 -1.23
C LEU A 631 32.54 0.16 -2.51
N LEU A 632 33.06 -0.57 -3.51
CA LEU A 632 33.47 -0.01 -4.80
C LEU A 632 32.27 0.41 -5.67
N GLN A 633 31.16 -0.31 -5.61
CA GLN A 633 29.93 0.09 -6.30
C GLN A 633 29.31 1.34 -5.67
N LEU A 634 29.30 1.41 -4.34
CA LEU A 634 28.82 2.55 -3.56
C LEU A 634 29.64 3.80 -3.85
N SER A 635 30.99 3.69 -3.84
CA SER A 635 31.88 4.81 -4.18
C SER A 635 31.63 5.31 -5.61
N ARG A 636 31.52 4.39 -6.57
CA ARG A 636 31.24 4.71 -7.98
C ARG A 636 29.91 5.42 -8.16
N ALA A 637 28.84 4.92 -7.55
CA ALA A 637 27.53 5.56 -7.64
C ALA A 637 27.52 6.95 -7.01
N ALA A 638 28.17 7.13 -5.85
CA ALA A 638 28.27 8.42 -5.18
C ALA A 638 29.09 9.44 -5.99
N VAL A 639 30.24 9.05 -6.55
CA VAL A 639 31.06 9.93 -7.40
C VAL A 639 30.34 10.28 -8.70
N THR A 640 29.67 9.31 -9.33
CA THR A 640 28.88 9.54 -10.54
C THR A 640 27.72 10.52 -10.25
N HIS A 641 27.02 10.35 -9.13
CA HIS A 641 25.96 11.27 -8.70
C HIS A 641 26.52 12.68 -8.43
N PHE A 642 27.69 12.82 -7.81
CA PHE A 642 28.32 14.11 -7.59
C PHE A 642 28.54 14.89 -8.90
N PHE A 643 29.08 14.25 -9.94
CA PHE A 643 29.25 14.89 -11.25
C PHE A 643 27.90 15.20 -11.93
N GLN A 644 26.90 14.31 -11.81
CA GLN A 644 25.54 14.58 -12.31
C GLN A 644 24.89 15.78 -11.61
N ALA A 645 25.06 15.89 -10.28
CA ALA A 645 24.56 17.01 -9.49
C ALA A 645 25.24 18.34 -9.88
N LEU A 646 26.56 18.33 -10.11
CA LEU A 646 27.30 19.49 -10.61
C LEU A 646 26.81 19.94 -12.00
N ARG A 647 26.57 19.00 -12.92
CA ARG A 647 26.07 19.31 -14.27
C ARG A 647 24.68 19.95 -14.21
N ARG A 648 23.75 19.36 -13.44
CA ARG A 648 22.39 19.89 -13.25
C ARG A 648 22.38 21.28 -12.57
N ARG A 649 23.33 21.54 -11.67
CA ARG A 649 23.51 22.86 -11.05
C ARG A 649 23.83 23.94 -12.08
N GLY A 650 24.66 23.63 -13.08
CA GLY A 650 25.00 24.56 -14.18
C GLY A 650 23.82 24.88 -15.10
N GLU A 651 22.91 23.92 -15.29
CA GLU A 651 21.70 24.10 -16.11
C GLU A 651 20.60 24.90 -15.36
N GLY A 652 20.51 24.76 -14.03
CA GLY A 652 19.47 25.34 -13.16
C GLY A 652 19.57 26.85 -12.89
N GLY A 653 20.61 27.53 -13.37
CA GLY A 653 20.81 28.98 -13.18
C GLY A 653 19.71 29.88 -13.79
N LYS A 654 18.73 29.31 -14.51
CA LYS A 654 17.63 30.04 -15.16
C LYS A 654 16.26 29.93 -14.45
N ALA A 655 16.13 29.18 -13.34
CA ALA A 655 14.84 28.99 -12.64
C ALA A 655 14.96 29.11 -11.11
N GLY A 656 14.40 30.17 -10.53
CA GLY A 656 14.60 30.63 -9.14
C GLY A 656 14.07 29.76 -7.98
N ARG A 657 13.55 28.54 -8.22
CA ARG A 657 13.18 27.57 -7.16
C ARG A 657 14.01 26.27 -7.18
N ASP A 658 14.49 25.85 -8.35
CA ASP A 658 15.22 24.59 -8.52
C ASP A 658 16.73 24.73 -8.23
N GLY A 659 17.27 25.96 -8.28
CA GLY A 659 18.67 26.24 -7.95
C GLY A 659 19.06 25.89 -6.50
N GLY A 660 18.13 26.01 -5.56
CA GLY A 660 18.34 25.65 -4.15
C GLY A 660 18.48 24.14 -3.94
N GLN A 661 17.64 23.34 -4.60
CA GLN A 661 17.67 21.88 -4.51
C GLN A 661 18.92 21.30 -5.18
N ALA A 662 19.35 21.87 -6.30
CA ALA A 662 20.59 21.46 -6.97
C ALA A 662 21.83 21.74 -6.09
N GLY A 663 21.87 22.89 -5.41
CA GLY A 663 22.93 23.21 -4.44
C GLY A 663 22.94 22.26 -3.23
N GLU A 664 21.77 21.97 -2.67
CA GLU A 664 21.63 20.98 -1.59
C GLU A 664 22.08 19.58 -2.03
N ALA A 665 21.73 19.14 -3.25
CA ALA A 665 22.15 17.85 -3.80
C ALA A 665 23.68 17.72 -3.88
N VAL A 666 24.38 18.79 -4.28
CA VAL A 666 25.85 18.82 -4.31
C VAL A 666 26.39 18.72 -2.89
N ASN A 667 25.87 19.49 -1.94
CA ASN A 667 26.30 19.45 -0.53
C ASN A 667 26.10 18.07 0.10
N CYS A 668 24.94 17.43 -0.12
CA CYS A 668 24.68 16.05 0.31
C CYS A 668 25.66 15.06 -0.34
N SER A 669 26.01 15.26 -1.61
CA SER A 669 27.01 14.42 -2.30
C SER A 669 28.41 14.59 -1.69
N VAL A 670 28.82 15.83 -1.39
CA VAL A 670 30.10 16.12 -0.71
C VAL A 670 30.14 15.44 0.66
N LEU A 671 29.06 15.54 1.44
CA LEU A 671 28.94 14.89 2.75
C LEU A 671 29.04 13.37 2.61
N LEU A 672 28.28 12.77 1.70
CA LEU A 672 28.30 11.34 1.45
C LEU A 672 29.69 10.84 1.06
N LEU A 673 30.36 11.52 0.12
CA LEU A 673 31.71 11.18 -0.34
C LEU A 673 32.73 11.27 0.80
N SER A 674 32.67 12.32 1.63
CA SER A 674 33.57 12.45 2.78
C SER A 674 33.39 11.34 3.80
N ARG A 675 32.14 10.88 4.02
CA ARG A 675 31.84 9.78 4.94
C ARG A 675 32.30 8.43 4.39
N PHE A 676 32.11 8.19 3.09
CA PHE A 676 32.65 6.99 2.43
C PHE A 676 34.18 7.00 2.43
N ALA A 677 34.83 8.13 2.15
CA ALA A 677 36.29 8.24 2.21
C ALA A 677 36.82 7.95 3.62
N ALA A 678 36.11 8.37 4.66
CA ALA A 678 36.47 8.09 6.06
C ALA A 678 36.20 6.64 6.52
N TYR A 679 35.49 5.83 5.72
CA TYR A 679 35.06 4.49 6.12
C TYR A 679 36.22 3.48 6.16
N SER A 680 37.06 3.46 5.11
CA SER A 680 38.19 2.55 5.00
C SER A 680 39.27 3.10 4.06
N PRO A 681 40.53 2.69 4.18
CA PRO A 681 41.58 3.13 3.25
C PRO A 681 41.30 2.71 1.80
N LEU A 682 40.58 1.61 1.57
CA LEU A 682 40.16 1.19 0.24
C LEU A 682 39.16 2.17 -0.40
N THR A 683 38.16 2.59 0.37
CA THR A 683 37.13 3.53 -0.08
C THR A 683 37.70 4.93 -0.27
N LEU A 684 38.60 5.38 0.61
CA LEU A 684 39.40 6.60 0.42
C LEU A 684 40.12 6.58 -0.93
N LYS A 685 40.89 5.51 -1.20
CA LYS A 685 41.63 5.36 -2.46
C LYS A 685 40.70 5.40 -3.67
N SER A 686 39.63 4.60 -3.63
CA SER A 686 38.67 4.51 -4.72
C SER A 686 37.95 5.83 -4.99
N VAL A 687 37.52 6.56 -3.96
CA VAL A 687 36.83 7.85 -4.11
C VAL A 687 37.77 8.89 -4.70
N LEU A 688 38.99 9.02 -4.17
CA LEU A 688 39.97 9.99 -4.67
C LEU A 688 40.35 9.71 -6.12
N GLN A 689 40.62 8.43 -6.44
CA GLN A 689 40.95 8.01 -7.81
C GLN A 689 39.82 8.38 -8.78
N GLN A 690 38.57 8.00 -8.47
CA GLN A 690 37.43 8.24 -9.34
C GLN A 690 37.05 9.74 -9.45
N LEU A 691 37.31 10.55 -8.42
CA LEU A 691 37.13 12.00 -8.50
C LEU A 691 38.12 12.65 -9.46
N VAL A 692 39.39 12.22 -9.43
CA VAL A 692 40.43 12.72 -10.35
C VAL A 692 40.14 12.23 -11.78
N GLU A 693 39.95 10.93 -11.97
CA GLU A 693 39.61 10.34 -13.28
C GLU A 693 38.33 10.94 -13.84
N GLY A 694 37.30 11.10 -13.00
CA GLY A 694 36.02 11.65 -13.38
C GLY A 694 36.06 13.13 -13.77
N ALA A 695 36.99 13.92 -13.20
CA ALA A 695 37.21 15.31 -13.58
C ALA A 695 37.99 15.45 -14.90
N LEU A 696 38.88 14.50 -15.20
CA LEU A 696 39.66 14.44 -16.46
C LEU A 696 38.92 13.71 -17.58
N HIS A 697 37.83 12.99 -17.27
CA HIS A 697 37.07 12.24 -18.24
C HIS A 697 36.40 13.15 -19.28
N LYS A 698 36.39 12.72 -20.55
CA LYS A 698 35.79 13.47 -21.68
C LYS A 698 34.34 13.91 -21.44
N GLY A 699 33.60 13.12 -20.66
CA GLY A 699 32.20 13.39 -20.32
C GLY A 699 31.96 14.49 -19.28
N ASN A 700 32.98 14.96 -18.54
CA ASN A 700 32.85 15.99 -17.49
C ASN A 700 33.90 17.12 -17.59
N THR A 701 34.88 17.00 -18.49
CA THR A 701 35.99 17.95 -18.63
C THR A 701 35.51 19.40 -18.87
N ASP A 702 34.38 19.55 -19.55
CA ASP A 702 33.70 20.83 -19.82
C ASP A 702 33.27 21.57 -18.53
N LEU A 703 32.89 20.83 -17.47
CA LEU A 703 32.49 21.41 -16.18
C LEU A 703 33.62 22.16 -15.48
N PHE A 704 34.87 21.81 -15.81
CA PHE A 704 36.09 22.35 -15.20
C PHE A 704 36.93 23.17 -16.19
N GLY A 705 36.32 23.62 -17.30
CA GLY A 705 36.95 24.47 -18.30
C GLY A 705 37.83 23.74 -19.31
N GLY A 706 37.78 22.41 -19.34
CA GLY A 706 38.51 21.60 -20.30
C GLY A 706 37.88 21.60 -21.69
N GLN A 707 38.72 21.46 -22.72
CA GLN A 707 38.29 21.47 -24.11
C GLN A 707 38.10 20.04 -24.63
N ILE A 708 36.93 19.75 -25.21
CA ILE A 708 36.66 18.49 -25.92
C ILE A 708 37.31 18.55 -27.32
N ALA A 709 38.63 18.61 -27.35
CA ALA A 709 39.40 18.44 -28.58
C ALA A 709 40.04 17.06 -28.54
N ASP A 710 39.71 16.20 -29.49
CA ASP A 710 40.48 14.98 -29.68
C ASP A 710 41.93 15.38 -29.99
N MET A 711 42.88 14.86 -29.20
CA MET A 711 44.33 15.07 -29.32
C MET A 711 44.93 14.61 -30.68
N SER A 712 44.08 14.19 -31.62
CA SER A 712 44.36 13.78 -33.00
C SER A 712 44.00 14.87 -34.04
N GLY A 713 43.47 16.04 -33.64
CA GLY A 713 43.13 17.13 -34.56
C GLY A 713 41.91 16.87 -35.46
N ALA A 714 41.18 15.78 -35.18
CA ALA A 714 39.89 15.47 -35.79
C ALA A 714 38.76 15.91 -34.84
N PRO A 715 37.73 16.64 -35.31
CA PRO A 715 36.57 16.95 -34.48
C PRO A 715 35.77 15.67 -34.22
N VAL A 716 35.51 15.36 -32.95
CA VAL A 716 34.56 14.30 -32.54
C VAL A 716 33.15 14.87 -32.64
N PRO A 717 32.19 14.12 -33.19
CA PRO A 717 30.78 14.49 -33.07
C PRO A 717 30.38 14.45 -31.59
N SER A 718 29.82 15.55 -31.08
CA SER A 718 29.19 15.63 -29.76
C SER A 718 28.25 14.45 -29.50
N PRO A 719 28.18 13.88 -28.29
CA PRO A 719 27.25 12.79 -27.96
C PRO A 719 25.76 13.22 -27.98
N SER A 720 25.48 14.52 -28.05
CA SER A 720 24.14 15.08 -28.25
C SER A 720 23.74 15.22 -29.73
N VAL A 721 24.66 14.91 -30.64
CA VAL A 721 24.34 14.66 -32.04
C VAL A 721 24.59 13.19 -32.20
N SER A 722 23.52 12.40 -32.15
CA SER A 722 23.49 11.09 -32.79
C SER A 722 24.34 11.18 -34.07
N PRO A 723 25.17 10.17 -34.42
CA PRO A 723 25.69 10.13 -35.79
C PRO A 723 24.48 10.39 -36.70
N ASP A 724 24.62 11.17 -37.76
CA ASP A 724 23.55 11.35 -38.74
C ASP A 724 23.13 9.96 -39.27
N VAL A 725 22.32 9.24 -38.50
CA VAL A 725 21.56 8.05 -38.87
C VAL A 725 20.41 8.50 -39.78
N GLY A 726 20.14 9.81 -39.83
CA GLY A 726 19.13 10.43 -40.68
C GLY A 726 19.60 10.84 -42.08
N ALA A 727 20.91 10.87 -42.37
CA ALA A 727 21.35 11.07 -43.74
C ALA A 727 21.37 9.70 -44.44
N SER A 728 20.23 9.30 -45.00
CA SER A 728 20.18 8.16 -45.91
C SER A 728 21.28 8.32 -46.96
N LEU A 729 22.06 7.26 -47.21
CA LEU A 729 23.01 7.24 -48.33
C LEU A 729 22.31 7.63 -49.65
N LEU A 730 21.01 7.33 -49.76
CA LEU A 730 20.15 7.78 -50.85
C LEU A 730 20.02 9.31 -50.90
N ASP A 731 19.75 9.99 -49.77
CA ASP A 731 19.59 11.44 -49.71
C ASP A 731 20.89 12.18 -50.03
N VAL A 732 22.03 11.64 -49.56
CA VAL A 732 23.35 12.15 -49.91
C VAL A 732 23.60 11.96 -51.42
N ASN A 733 23.32 10.78 -51.97
CA ASN A 733 23.48 10.51 -53.42
C ASN A 733 22.51 11.33 -54.29
N CYS A 734 21.29 11.60 -53.85
CA CYS A 734 20.32 12.44 -54.56
C CYS A 734 20.79 13.90 -54.68
N ARG A 735 21.52 14.41 -53.69
CA ARG A 735 22.15 15.76 -53.73
C ARG A 735 23.31 15.82 -54.73
N PHE A 736 24.08 14.73 -54.88
CA PHE A 736 25.09 14.62 -55.94
C PHE A 736 24.44 14.47 -57.32
N GLY A 737 23.38 13.69 -57.46
CA GLY A 737 22.68 13.46 -58.74
C GLY A 737 21.99 14.70 -59.33
N THR A 738 21.58 15.67 -58.50
CA THR A 738 20.90 16.90 -58.94
C THR A 738 21.84 18.04 -59.35
N THR A 739 23.12 17.96 -58.98
CA THR A 739 24.13 19.00 -59.28
C THR A 739 25.10 18.59 -60.38
N VAL A 740 25.17 17.30 -60.71
CA VAL A 740 25.93 16.78 -61.87
C VAL A 740 25.08 16.93 -63.14
N ASN A 741 24.81 18.16 -63.54
CA ASN A 741 24.17 18.46 -64.82
C ASN A 741 25.16 18.29 -65.97
N PHE A 742 25.47 17.04 -66.36
CA PHE A 742 25.95 16.75 -67.70
C PHE A 742 24.75 16.73 -68.66
N SER A 743 24.19 17.90 -68.90
CA SER A 743 23.32 18.11 -70.06
C SER A 743 24.17 17.93 -71.32
N SER A 744 24.28 16.68 -71.81
CA SER A 744 24.83 16.28 -73.13
C SER A 744 26.36 16.06 -73.28
N SER A 745 27.11 15.58 -72.28
CA SER A 745 28.57 15.36 -72.43
C SER A 745 29.06 13.95 -72.05
N VAL A 746 29.86 13.33 -72.91
CA VAL A 746 30.42 11.94 -72.83
C VAL A 746 31.66 11.84 -71.92
N TRP A 747 31.86 12.77 -70.97
CA TRP A 747 33.13 12.93 -70.23
C TRP A 747 32.96 12.64 -68.74
N SER A 748 34.05 12.19 -68.07
CA SER A 748 34.07 11.98 -66.62
C SER A 748 34.02 13.30 -65.83
N VAL A 749 33.69 13.22 -64.53
CA VAL A 749 33.74 14.35 -63.57
C VAL A 749 35.08 15.12 -63.62
N PHE A 750 35.03 16.44 -63.46
CA PHE A 750 36.17 17.37 -63.60
C PHE A 750 37.27 17.19 -62.55
N HIS A 751 36.94 16.69 -61.35
CA HIS A 751 37.91 16.40 -60.29
C HIS A 751 38.21 14.90 -60.18
N ALA A 752 39.42 14.54 -59.75
CA ALA A 752 39.82 13.16 -59.47
C ALA A 752 39.35 12.62 -58.09
N GLY A 753 38.55 13.40 -57.35
CA GLY A 753 38.02 13.05 -56.03
C GLY A 753 38.10 14.21 -55.05
N VAL A 754 37.68 13.98 -53.79
CA VAL A 754 37.85 14.93 -52.67
C VAL A 754 38.89 14.39 -51.69
N ILE A 755 39.77 15.27 -51.20
CA ILE A 755 40.70 14.92 -50.12
C ILE A 755 39.91 14.98 -48.80
N GLY A 756 39.50 13.82 -48.28
CA GLY A 756 38.75 13.70 -47.03
C GLY A 756 37.26 14.05 -47.15
N LYS A 757 36.72 14.80 -46.17
CA LYS A 757 35.28 15.16 -46.08
C LYS A 757 34.94 16.62 -46.45
N GLY A 758 35.91 17.40 -46.93
CA GLY A 758 35.71 18.82 -47.25
C GLY A 758 35.80 19.77 -46.04
N LEU A 759 35.17 20.95 -46.12
CA LEU A 759 35.20 21.98 -45.07
C LEU A 759 34.68 21.42 -43.73
N LYS A 760 35.51 21.49 -42.68
CA LYS A 760 35.10 21.10 -41.31
C LYS A 760 33.91 21.96 -40.88
N ALA A 761 32.79 21.32 -40.52
CA ALA A 761 31.66 22.02 -39.95
C ALA A 761 32.13 22.78 -38.70
N ARG A 762 31.83 24.09 -38.64
CA ARG A 762 32.17 24.90 -37.46
C ARG A 762 31.26 24.49 -36.31
N THR A 763 31.77 23.65 -35.41
CA THR A 763 31.12 23.41 -34.12
C THR A 763 31.18 24.73 -33.36
N ILE A 764 30.02 25.33 -33.06
CA ILE A 764 29.95 26.50 -32.19
C ILE A 764 30.35 26.01 -30.79
N ILE A 765 31.58 26.31 -30.38
CA ILE A 765 32.04 26.05 -29.02
C ILE A 765 31.32 27.07 -28.14
N GLN A 766 30.28 26.64 -27.43
CA GLN A 766 29.75 27.44 -26.33
C GLN A 766 30.82 27.43 -25.24
N LEU A 767 31.54 28.53 -25.08
CA LEU A 767 32.47 28.66 -23.96
C LEU A 767 31.66 28.64 -22.66
N PRO A 768 31.98 27.75 -21.71
CA PRO A 768 31.33 27.75 -20.41
C PRO A 768 31.62 29.06 -19.66
N ASP A 769 30.67 29.47 -18.81
CA ASP A 769 30.84 30.66 -17.96
C ASP A 769 32.08 30.48 -17.05
N PRO A 770 33.09 31.37 -17.13
CA PRO A 770 34.31 31.24 -16.36
C PRO A 770 34.06 31.25 -14.85
N SER A 771 33.04 31.96 -14.37
CA SER A 771 32.71 32.03 -12.95
C SER A 771 32.21 30.67 -12.41
N LEU A 772 31.38 29.98 -13.20
CA LEU A 772 30.84 28.67 -12.87
C LEU A 772 31.93 27.60 -12.89
N VAL A 773 32.86 27.67 -13.85
CA VAL A 773 34.04 26.78 -13.92
C VAL A 773 34.90 26.91 -12.66
N ILE A 774 35.22 28.14 -12.25
CA ILE A 774 36.01 28.39 -11.03
C ILE A 774 35.30 27.81 -9.81
N GLN A 775 33.98 28.01 -9.70
CA GLN A 775 33.21 27.48 -8.58
C GLN A 775 33.17 25.93 -8.57
N ASN A 776 33.02 25.29 -9.73
CA ASN A 776 33.04 23.84 -9.83
C ASN A 776 34.41 23.26 -9.44
N ILE A 777 35.50 23.90 -9.88
CA ILE A 777 36.87 23.55 -9.46
C ILE A 777 36.99 23.68 -7.93
N GLN A 778 36.54 24.79 -7.34
CA GLN A 778 36.57 24.98 -5.89
C GLN A 778 35.78 23.91 -5.14
N ILE A 779 34.59 23.53 -5.61
CA ILE A 779 33.78 22.45 -5.00
C ILE A 779 34.52 21.11 -5.09
N LEU A 780 35.10 20.77 -6.25
CA LEU A 780 35.88 19.55 -6.43
C LEU A 780 37.07 19.50 -5.44
N LEU A 781 37.82 20.60 -5.35
CA LEU A 781 38.95 20.70 -4.42
C LEU A 781 38.48 20.60 -2.97
N ALA A 782 37.38 21.24 -2.60
CA ALA A 782 36.83 21.15 -1.25
C ALA A 782 36.46 19.70 -0.88
N VAL A 783 35.89 18.93 -1.80
CA VAL A 783 35.60 17.50 -1.57
C VAL A 783 36.90 16.70 -1.42
N ILE A 784 37.87 16.88 -2.31
CA ILE A 784 39.15 16.16 -2.27
C ILE A 784 39.89 16.47 -0.97
N VAL A 785 40.01 17.75 -0.60
CA VAL A 785 40.65 18.19 0.66
C VAL A 785 39.91 17.59 1.85
N LYS A 786 38.57 17.63 1.88
CA LYS A 786 37.79 17.03 2.98
C LYS A 786 38.02 15.51 3.09
N CYS A 787 38.12 14.80 1.97
CA CYS A 787 38.46 13.38 1.95
C CYS A 787 39.89 13.13 2.45
N CYS A 788 40.85 13.98 2.11
CA CYS A 788 42.25 13.86 2.51
C CYS A 788 42.53 14.31 3.96
N SER A 789 41.73 15.21 4.53
CA SER A 789 41.90 15.74 5.89
C SER A 789 41.07 15.00 6.93
N SER A 790 40.18 14.07 6.53
CA SER A 790 39.35 13.31 7.47
C SER A 790 40.22 12.35 8.28
N SER A 791 40.63 12.78 9.47
CA SER A 791 41.25 11.90 10.46
C SER A 791 40.25 10.78 10.80
N GLY A 792 40.73 9.54 10.82
CA GLY A 792 39.91 8.39 11.22
C GLY A 792 39.27 8.61 12.60
N LEU A 793 38.27 7.79 12.93
CA LEU A 793 37.46 7.81 14.16
C LEU A 793 38.21 7.86 15.51
N ASN A 794 39.54 7.93 15.53
CA ASN A 794 40.38 8.13 16.71
C ASN A 794 40.87 9.57 16.76
N GLY A 795 40.24 10.37 17.63
CA GLY A 795 40.57 11.76 17.84
C GLY A 795 42.06 11.99 18.09
N SER A 796 42.66 12.85 17.28
CA SER A 796 43.84 13.59 17.69
C SER A 796 43.75 15.03 17.20
N ARG A 797 43.78 15.92 18.20
CA ARG A 797 43.95 17.38 18.19
C ARG A 797 42.92 18.21 17.42
N SER A 798 42.18 19.01 18.20
CA SER A 798 41.71 20.32 17.75
C SER A 798 42.93 21.12 17.24
N PRO A 799 42.80 21.85 16.12
CA PRO A 799 43.87 22.72 15.65
C PRO A 799 44.20 23.76 16.72
N SER A 800 45.47 24.12 16.85
CA SER A 800 45.97 25.13 17.79
C SER A 800 45.48 26.55 17.45
N ASP A 801 44.99 26.76 16.23
CA ASP A 801 44.29 27.96 15.78
C ASP A 801 42.99 27.58 15.04
N PRO A 802 41.85 28.24 15.32
CA PRO A 802 40.57 27.96 14.67
C PRO A 802 40.52 28.33 13.17
N ASP A 803 41.48 29.11 12.68
CA ASP A 803 41.54 29.61 11.29
C ASP A 803 42.48 28.80 10.36
N GLU A 804 43.27 27.85 10.88
CA GLU A 804 44.21 27.08 10.05
C GLU A 804 43.56 25.74 9.58
N PRO A 805 43.49 25.46 8.26
CA PRO A 805 42.87 24.25 7.75
C PRO A 805 43.62 22.98 8.21
N PRO A 806 42.90 21.88 8.49
CA PRO A 806 43.52 20.64 8.97
C PRO A 806 44.53 20.09 7.95
N PRO A 807 45.68 19.57 8.39
CA PRO A 807 46.73 19.09 7.50
C PRO A 807 46.23 17.95 6.62
N ILE A 808 46.67 17.95 5.36
CA ILE A 808 46.31 16.93 4.37
C ILE A 808 47.12 15.65 4.63
N ASN A 809 46.44 14.51 4.70
CA ASN A 809 47.10 13.22 4.88
C ASN A 809 48.00 12.87 3.68
N ALA A 810 49.27 12.56 3.95
CA ALA A 810 50.28 12.22 2.95
C ALA A 810 49.91 11.01 2.07
N GLU A 811 49.28 9.97 2.64
CA GLU A 811 48.86 8.78 1.88
C GLU A 811 47.67 9.08 0.97
N ALA A 812 46.75 9.94 1.40
CA ALA A 812 45.62 10.38 0.58
C ALA A 812 46.11 11.25 -0.59
N ALA A 813 47.00 12.22 -0.32
CA ALA A 813 47.62 13.05 -1.34
C ALA A 813 48.47 12.23 -2.33
N LYS A 814 49.15 11.17 -1.85
CA LYS A 814 49.89 10.23 -2.71
C LYS A 814 48.96 9.52 -3.71
N VAL A 815 47.74 9.15 -3.31
CA VAL A 815 46.78 8.53 -4.23
C VAL A 815 46.41 9.51 -5.34
N VAL A 816 46.09 10.76 -4.99
CA VAL A 816 45.82 11.82 -5.97
C VAL A 816 47.01 12.00 -6.92
N ALA A 817 48.23 12.04 -6.38
CA ALA A 817 49.46 12.16 -7.16
C ALA A 817 49.63 11.03 -8.19
N VAL A 818 49.50 9.78 -7.74
CA VAL A 818 49.63 8.60 -8.60
C VAL A 818 48.53 8.58 -9.67
N THR A 819 47.28 8.86 -9.31
CA THR A 819 46.18 8.92 -10.28
C THR A 819 46.38 10.02 -11.33
N ILE A 820 46.93 11.18 -10.96
CA ILE A 820 47.30 12.22 -11.94
C ILE A 820 48.34 11.69 -12.92
N VAL A 821 49.40 11.04 -12.42
CA VAL A 821 50.47 10.47 -13.27
C VAL A 821 49.92 9.40 -14.21
N GLU A 822 49.07 8.50 -13.72
CA GLU A 822 48.44 7.43 -14.51
C GLU A 822 47.54 7.99 -15.63
N ASN A 823 46.84 9.11 -15.38
CA ASN A 823 45.95 9.72 -16.38
C ASN A 823 46.68 10.65 -17.36
N VAL A 824 47.79 11.28 -16.95
CA VAL A 824 48.52 12.25 -17.78
C VAL A 824 49.67 11.61 -18.56
N CYS A 825 50.38 10.65 -17.97
CA CYS A 825 51.54 10.00 -18.58
C CYS A 825 51.68 8.52 -18.11
N PRO A 826 50.80 7.61 -18.58
CA PRO A 826 50.77 6.22 -18.12
C PRO A 826 52.06 5.45 -18.41
N ASP A 827 52.77 5.77 -19.51
CA ASP A 827 54.00 5.10 -19.95
C ASP A 827 55.15 5.18 -18.92
N VAL A 828 55.02 6.06 -17.92
CA VAL A 828 56.09 6.49 -17.02
C VAL A 828 55.66 6.40 -15.55
N ALA A 829 54.54 5.73 -15.26
CA ALA A 829 53.99 5.60 -13.90
C ALA A 829 54.99 5.01 -12.88
N ASN A 830 55.97 4.23 -13.34
CA ASN A 830 57.03 3.64 -12.50
C ASN A 830 58.43 4.23 -12.77
N SER A 831 58.52 5.47 -13.27
CA SER A 831 59.83 6.06 -13.57
C SER A 831 60.66 6.38 -12.33
N GLU A 832 61.96 6.44 -12.55
CA GLU A 832 62.91 6.92 -11.55
C GLU A 832 62.56 8.34 -11.07
N LEU A 833 62.68 8.54 -9.76
CA LEU A 833 62.49 9.85 -9.12
C LEU A 833 63.69 10.80 -9.35
N SER A 834 64.84 10.26 -9.77
CA SER A 834 66.04 11.02 -10.14
C SER A 834 65.79 11.86 -11.39
N TRP A 835 66.21 13.12 -11.33
CA TRP A 835 66.10 14.03 -12.46
C TRP A 835 67.33 13.91 -13.37
N PRO A 836 67.16 13.66 -14.67
CA PRO A 836 68.26 13.56 -15.61
C PRO A 836 68.84 14.96 -15.96
N PRO A 837 70.01 15.02 -16.64
CA PRO A 837 70.49 16.27 -17.25
C PRO A 837 69.47 16.85 -18.23
N GLU A 838 69.47 18.18 -18.40
CA GLU A 838 68.59 18.89 -19.36
C GLU A 838 68.65 18.28 -20.76
N GLU A 839 69.85 17.92 -21.23
CA GLU A 839 70.07 17.33 -22.55
C GLU A 839 69.24 16.06 -22.80
N HIS A 840 68.94 15.30 -21.74
CA HIS A 840 68.11 14.10 -21.84
C HIS A 840 66.65 14.42 -22.19
N ALA A 841 66.15 15.61 -21.88
CA ALA A 841 64.79 16.02 -22.26
C ALA A 841 64.58 16.02 -23.78
N ARG A 842 65.67 16.10 -24.57
CA ARG A 842 65.60 16.01 -26.04
C ARG A 842 65.14 14.63 -26.53
N THR A 843 65.35 13.56 -25.75
CA THR A 843 64.92 12.20 -26.13
C THR A 843 63.48 11.89 -25.72
N THR A 844 62.89 12.69 -24.84
CA THR A 844 61.53 12.48 -24.32
C THR A 844 60.52 13.54 -24.77
N VAL A 845 60.88 14.31 -25.81
CA VAL A 845 60.12 15.47 -26.31
C VAL A 845 58.65 15.18 -26.58
N GLU A 846 58.31 14.04 -27.20
CA GLU A 846 56.92 13.71 -27.55
C GLU A 846 56.06 13.54 -26.30
N ARG A 847 56.58 12.79 -25.31
CA ARG A 847 55.89 12.62 -24.03
C ARG A 847 55.73 13.96 -23.32
N ASP A 848 56.78 14.76 -23.28
CA ASP A 848 56.76 16.02 -22.54
C ASP A 848 55.76 17.01 -23.21
N ILE A 849 55.69 17.05 -24.55
CA ILE A 849 54.66 17.78 -25.31
C ILE A 849 53.26 17.24 -25.00
N HIS A 850 53.08 15.92 -24.92
CA HIS A 850 51.81 15.31 -24.54
C HIS A 850 51.36 15.78 -23.15
N ILE A 851 52.26 15.76 -22.16
CA ILE A 851 51.99 16.25 -20.81
C ILE A 851 51.56 17.72 -20.87
N ARG A 852 52.29 18.58 -21.58
CA ARG A 852 51.91 20.00 -21.74
C ARG A 852 50.51 20.15 -22.33
N ARG A 853 50.21 19.44 -23.41
CA ARG A 853 48.88 19.48 -24.05
C ARG A 853 47.78 19.00 -23.11
N CYS A 854 48.05 18.03 -22.23
CA CYS A 854 47.10 17.59 -21.21
C CYS A 854 46.77 18.73 -20.22
N PHE A 855 47.78 19.52 -19.79
CA PHE A 855 47.58 20.71 -18.94
C PHE A 855 46.88 21.87 -19.65
N GLU A 856 47.15 22.07 -20.94
CA GLU A 856 46.42 23.04 -21.77
C GLU A 856 44.94 22.63 -21.91
N ALA A 857 44.67 21.34 -22.11
CA ALA A 857 43.33 20.81 -22.29
C ALA A 857 42.53 20.68 -20.99
N HIS A 858 43.19 20.55 -19.83
CA HIS A 858 42.54 20.33 -18.52
C HIS A 858 43.10 21.30 -17.46
N PRO A 859 42.51 22.52 -17.32
CA PRO A 859 42.97 23.52 -16.37
C PRO A 859 42.95 23.05 -14.89
N VAL A 860 42.08 22.09 -14.57
CA VAL A 860 41.94 21.50 -13.22
C VAL A 860 43.20 20.79 -12.71
N LEU A 861 44.12 20.40 -13.61
CA LEU A 861 45.37 19.74 -13.23
C LEU A 861 46.28 20.61 -12.35
N PHE A 862 46.33 21.93 -12.56
CA PHE A 862 47.12 22.83 -11.73
C PHE A 862 46.61 22.89 -10.28
N PRO A 863 45.31 23.15 -10.01
CA PRO A 863 44.79 23.08 -8.65
C PRO A 863 44.90 21.70 -7.99
N LEU A 864 44.80 20.60 -8.76
CA LEU A 864 45.04 19.26 -8.23
C LEU A 864 46.49 19.05 -7.79
N LEU A 865 47.46 19.58 -8.54
CA LEU A 865 48.87 19.57 -8.13
C LEU A 865 49.11 20.37 -6.84
N GLN A 866 48.41 21.49 -6.63
CA GLN A 866 48.49 22.26 -5.37
C GLN A 866 48.01 21.44 -4.17
N VAL A 867 46.91 20.69 -4.32
CA VAL A 867 46.44 19.76 -3.25
C VAL A 867 47.51 18.69 -2.95
N VAL A 868 48.16 18.16 -3.99
CA VAL A 868 49.27 17.20 -3.83
C VAL A 868 50.48 17.85 -3.14
N ALA A 869 50.80 19.09 -3.48
CA ALA A 869 51.90 19.86 -2.88
C ALA A 869 51.69 20.10 -1.38
N ALA A 870 50.45 20.38 -0.97
CA ALA A 870 50.09 20.54 0.43
C ALA A 870 50.21 19.23 1.24
N GLY A 871 49.96 18.07 0.64
CA GLY A 871 50.10 16.74 1.27
C GLY A 871 51.51 16.15 1.21
N ARG A 872 52.51 16.83 1.77
CA ARG A 872 53.93 16.40 1.72
C ARG A 872 54.13 14.98 2.28
N PRO A 873 54.97 14.11 1.67
CA PRO A 873 55.83 14.33 0.49
C PRO A 873 55.19 13.90 -0.85
N ALA A 874 53.86 13.94 -1.00
CA ALA A 874 53.17 13.34 -2.15
C ALA A 874 53.62 13.88 -3.52
N LEU A 875 54.03 15.15 -3.60
CA LEU A 875 54.49 15.77 -4.85
C LEU A 875 55.72 15.09 -5.47
N CYS A 876 56.53 14.37 -4.68
CA CYS A 876 57.63 13.55 -5.19
C CYS A 876 57.14 12.51 -6.20
N TYR A 877 55.95 11.93 -6.00
CA TYR A 877 55.39 10.93 -6.92
C TYR A 877 54.91 11.55 -8.25
N CYS A 878 54.72 12.87 -8.34
CA CYS A 878 54.42 13.59 -9.58
C CYS A 878 55.67 13.98 -10.39
N SER A 879 56.87 13.51 -10.01
CA SER A 879 58.15 13.92 -10.60
C SER A 879 58.17 13.87 -12.14
N ALA A 880 57.59 12.82 -12.75
CA ALA A 880 57.54 12.68 -14.20
C ALA A 880 56.72 13.80 -14.89
N VAL A 881 55.61 14.22 -14.28
CA VAL A 881 54.73 15.28 -14.76
C VAL A 881 55.43 16.64 -14.63
N LEU A 882 56.01 16.92 -13.46
CA LEU A 882 56.72 18.18 -13.21
C LEU A 882 57.91 18.35 -14.16
N ARG A 883 58.68 17.27 -14.35
CA ARG A 883 59.84 17.25 -15.24
C ARG A 883 59.44 17.45 -16.70
N GLY A 884 58.40 16.76 -17.18
CA GLY A 884 57.93 16.94 -18.57
C GLY A 884 57.37 18.35 -18.81
N LEU A 885 56.59 18.89 -17.86
CA LEU A 885 56.10 20.25 -17.97
C LEU A 885 57.24 21.27 -17.98
N LEU A 886 58.22 21.15 -17.07
CA LEU A 886 59.38 22.04 -17.03
C LEU A 886 60.23 21.96 -18.30
N ALA A 887 60.44 20.75 -18.85
CA ALA A 887 61.16 20.54 -20.10
C ALA A 887 60.51 21.28 -21.27
N THR A 888 59.18 21.19 -21.39
CA THR A 888 58.47 21.92 -22.46
C THR A 888 58.47 23.43 -22.29
N LEU A 889 58.44 23.92 -21.04
CA LEU A 889 58.55 25.34 -20.74
C LEU A 889 59.96 25.87 -21.07
N LEU A 890 61.01 25.12 -20.70
CA LEU A 890 62.39 25.44 -21.06
C LEU A 890 62.58 25.54 -22.59
N ALA A 891 62.03 24.57 -23.33
CA ALA A 891 62.08 24.57 -24.79
C ALA A 891 61.25 25.71 -25.42
N HIS A 892 60.09 26.03 -24.84
CA HIS A 892 59.27 27.16 -25.31
C HIS A 892 59.99 28.49 -25.13
N TRP A 893 60.53 28.75 -23.93
CA TRP A 893 61.23 30.00 -23.63
C TRP A 893 62.55 30.14 -24.38
N GLU A 894 63.20 29.03 -24.76
CA GLU A 894 64.36 29.03 -25.66
C GLU A 894 64.00 29.44 -27.09
N ALA A 895 62.87 28.94 -27.59
CA ALA A 895 62.41 29.19 -28.95
C ALA A 895 61.55 30.47 -29.09
N SER A 896 61.20 31.11 -27.97
CA SER A 896 60.36 32.30 -27.97
C SER A 896 61.11 33.50 -28.56
N ARG A 897 60.45 34.17 -29.50
CA ARG A 897 60.94 35.39 -30.15
C ARG A 897 60.22 36.64 -29.66
N GLU A 898 59.36 36.50 -28.66
CA GLU A 898 58.60 37.59 -28.06
C GLU A 898 59.51 38.50 -27.23
N ALA A 899 59.13 39.77 -27.08
CA ALA A 899 59.91 40.74 -26.32
C ALA A 899 59.70 40.60 -24.81
N SER A 900 58.48 40.24 -24.39
CA SER A 900 58.11 40.06 -22.98
C SER A 900 57.60 38.64 -22.72
N SER A 901 57.78 38.15 -21.49
CA SER A 901 57.13 36.92 -21.04
C SER A 901 55.59 37.03 -21.01
N THR A 902 55.04 38.24 -20.91
CA THR A 902 53.59 38.49 -20.88
C THR A 902 52.88 38.24 -22.21
N ASP A 903 53.61 38.26 -23.32
CA ASP A 903 53.09 38.00 -24.67
C ASP A 903 52.66 36.54 -24.86
N SER A 904 53.12 35.63 -23.98
CA SER A 904 52.74 34.22 -23.91
C SER A 904 52.06 33.90 -22.57
N PRO A 905 50.79 34.31 -22.35
CA PRO A 905 50.15 34.34 -21.03
C PRO A 905 50.02 32.95 -20.39
N TRP A 906 49.68 31.92 -21.17
CA TRP A 906 49.56 30.56 -20.64
C TRP A 906 50.91 30.00 -20.18
N HIS A 907 51.98 30.18 -20.97
CA HIS A 907 53.32 29.68 -20.64
C HIS A 907 53.89 30.40 -19.42
N LEU A 908 53.64 31.71 -19.28
CA LEU A 908 53.99 32.47 -18.10
C LEU A 908 53.25 31.96 -16.86
N GLN A 909 51.93 31.82 -16.94
CA GLN A 909 51.11 31.32 -15.83
C GLN A 909 51.52 29.90 -15.43
N ALA A 910 51.72 29.00 -16.40
CA ALA A 910 52.17 27.63 -16.16
C ALA A 910 53.56 27.60 -15.49
N SER A 911 54.49 28.46 -15.93
CA SER A 911 55.82 28.59 -15.31
C SER A 911 55.71 29.04 -13.86
N CYS A 912 54.86 30.03 -13.57
CA CYS A 912 54.65 30.51 -12.20
C CYS A 912 54.01 29.45 -11.30
N LEU A 913 52.91 28.82 -11.76
CA LEU A 913 52.19 27.80 -11.00
C LEU A 913 53.06 26.57 -10.72
N LEU A 914 53.85 26.13 -11.69
CA LEU A 914 54.76 25.00 -11.52
C LEU A 914 55.80 25.26 -10.44
N VAL A 915 56.49 26.41 -10.49
CA VAL A 915 57.52 26.76 -9.51
C VAL A 915 56.91 26.99 -8.12
N SER A 916 55.77 27.69 -8.03
CA SER A 916 55.02 27.87 -6.77
C SER A 916 54.64 26.52 -6.17
N CYS A 917 54.08 25.61 -6.97
CA CYS A 917 53.70 24.26 -6.54
C CYS A 917 54.92 23.45 -6.04
N MET A 918 56.06 23.53 -6.73
CA MET A 918 57.31 22.88 -6.29
C MET A 918 57.87 23.49 -5.00
N GLY A 919 57.66 24.79 -4.78
CA GLY A 919 57.96 25.47 -3.51
C GLY A 919 57.05 25.02 -2.36
N GLU A 920 55.74 25.03 -2.57
CA GLU A 920 54.73 24.56 -1.60
C GLU A 920 54.97 23.11 -1.17
N GLY A 921 55.32 22.25 -2.12
CA GLY A 921 55.69 20.85 -1.89
C GLY A 921 57.08 20.65 -1.26
N GLN A 922 57.81 21.72 -0.94
CA GLN A 922 59.17 21.70 -0.41
C GLN A 922 60.15 20.90 -1.27
N LEU A 923 60.00 20.98 -2.60
CA LEU A 923 61.01 20.52 -3.54
C LEU A 923 62.06 21.59 -3.79
N LEU A 924 61.70 22.87 -3.60
CA LEU A 924 62.57 24.03 -3.75
C LEU A 924 62.71 24.79 -2.43
N PRO A 925 63.90 25.32 -2.11
CA PRO A 925 64.10 26.23 -0.99
C PRO A 925 63.39 27.57 -1.28
N PRO A 926 63.02 28.35 -0.25
CA PRO A 926 62.22 29.57 -0.40
C PRO A 926 62.75 30.55 -1.46
N VAL A 927 64.08 30.73 -1.54
CA VAL A 927 64.72 31.64 -2.50
C VAL A 927 64.46 31.22 -3.95
N LEU A 928 64.53 29.92 -4.25
CA LEU A 928 64.21 29.39 -5.59
C LEU A 928 62.70 29.31 -5.82
N ALA A 929 61.91 29.05 -4.78
CA ALA A 929 60.45 29.01 -4.89
C ALA A 929 59.88 30.38 -5.28
N ASN A 930 60.36 31.49 -4.70
CA ASN A 930 59.81 32.83 -4.96
C ASN A 930 60.17 33.39 -6.34
N VAL A 931 61.04 32.72 -7.12
CA VAL A 931 61.54 33.26 -8.40
C VAL A 931 60.42 33.48 -9.42
N HIS A 932 59.30 32.77 -9.26
CA HIS A 932 58.14 32.96 -10.13
C HIS A 932 57.52 34.36 -10.03
N GLU A 933 57.69 35.08 -8.91
CA GLU A 933 57.21 36.46 -8.74
C GLU A 933 57.90 37.43 -9.71
N ALA A 934 59.13 37.10 -10.15
CA ALA A 934 59.89 37.90 -11.09
C ALA A 934 59.49 37.66 -12.55
N PHE A 935 58.96 36.49 -12.91
CA PHE A 935 58.73 36.08 -14.32
C PHE A 935 57.93 37.09 -15.16
N PRO A 936 56.85 37.75 -14.68
CA PRO A 936 56.08 38.70 -15.49
C PRO A 936 56.87 39.93 -15.95
N HIS A 937 58.01 40.21 -15.32
CA HIS A 937 58.83 41.37 -15.61
C HIS A 937 60.08 41.02 -16.45
N LEU A 938 60.31 39.75 -16.77
CA LEU A 938 61.54 39.29 -17.41
C LEU A 938 61.38 39.02 -18.90
N THR A 939 62.51 38.98 -19.61
CA THR A 939 62.57 38.50 -20.99
C THR A 939 62.43 36.97 -21.04
N PRO A 940 61.95 36.39 -22.16
CA PRO A 940 61.88 34.93 -22.33
C PRO A 940 63.16 34.17 -22.00
N PHE A 941 64.31 34.70 -22.44
CA PHE A 941 65.61 34.10 -22.18
C PHE A 941 65.99 34.12 -20.69
N GLU A 942 65.69 35.20 -19.97
CA GLU A 942 65.91 35.28 -18.53
C GLU A 942 65.01 34.31 -17.77
N VAL A 943 63.75 34.14 -18.18
CA VAL A 943 62.85 33.11 -17.62
C VAL A 943 63.43 31.71 -17.84
N ARG A 944 63.93 31.40 -19.05
CA ARG A 944 64.64 30.13 -19.34
C ARG A 944 65.82 29.92 -18.39
N LEU A 945 66.68 30.91 -18.18
CA LEU A 945 67.85 30.80 -17.30
C LEU A 945 67.46 30.46 -15.85
N LEU A 946 66.41 31.10 -15.34
CA LEU A 946 65.93 30.87 -13.97
C LEU A 946 65.27 29.49 -13.83
N LEU A 947 64.49 29.06 -14.82
CA LEU A 947 63.93 27.70 -14.86
C LEU A 947 65.03 26.63 -14.99
N LEU A 948 66.13 26.93 -15.69
CA LEU A 948 67.28 26.03 -15.79
C LEU A 948 68.00 25.91 -14.44
N ALA A 949 68.12 27.00 -13.67
CA ALA A 949 68.64 26.96 -12.31
C ALA A 949 67.75 26.09 -11.39
N VAL A 950 66.43 26.15 -11.56
CA VAL A 950 65.47 25.27 -10.88
C VAL A 950 65.68 23.80 -11.29
N TRP A 951 65.83 23.52 -12.58
CA TRP A 951 66.12 22.17 -13.09
C TRP A 951 67.39 21.59 -12.47
N GLU A 952 68.49 22.33 -12.51
CA GLU A 952 69.78 21.90 -11.98
C GLU A 952 69.76 21.74 -10.46
N TYR A 953 69.00 22.57 -9.73
CA TYR A 953 68.79 22.39 -8.30
C TYR A 953 68.08 21.07 -8.00
N VAL A 954 66.95 20.80 -8.66
CA VAL A 954 66.17 19.57 -8.41
C VAL A 954 66.93 18.33 -8.86
N ARG A 955 67.74 18.43 -9.91
CA ARG A 955 68.70 17.40 -10.33
C ARG A 955 69.73 17.09 -9.25
N GLY A 956 70.40 18.11 -8.70
CA GLY A 956 71.36 17.93 -7.60
C GLY A 956 70.69 17.44 -6.31
N ASN A 957 69.44 17.85 -6.08
CA ASN A 957 68.69 17.66 -4.84
C ASN A 957 67.35 16.95 -5.08
N GLY A 958 67.40 15.76 -5.68
CA GLY A 958 66.26 14.97 -6.16
C GLY A 958 65.05 14.90 -5.21
N PRO A 959 63.81 14.87 -5.75
CA PRO A 959 62.57 14.84 -4.99
C PRO A 959 62.31 13.43 -4.43
N MET A 960 63.05 13.04 -3.40
CA MET A 960 62.96 11.73 -2.78
C MET A 960 62.12 11.80 -1.49
N PRO A 961 61.13 10.92 -1.29
CA PRO A 961 60.33 10.89 -0.05
C PRO A 961 61.16 10.75 1.22
N GLN A 962 62.33 10.09 1.13
CA GLN A 962 63.26 9.86 2.25
C GLN A 962 63.87 11.15 2.82
N LYS A 963 63.87 12.24 2.06
CA LYS A 963 64.40 13.55 2.51
C LYS A 963 63.43 14.30 3.43
N PHE A 964 62.22 13.81 3.61
CA PHE A 964 61.20 14.41 4.44
C PHE A 964 61.14 13.72 5.80
N VAL A 965 61.13 14.52 6.87
CA VAL A 965 61.03 14.05 8.26
C VAL A 965 59.66 14.44 8.82
N PHE A 966 59.04 13.52 9.55
CA PHE A 966 57.74 13.77 10.19
C PHE A 966 57.91 14.72 11.40
N SER A 967 57.20 15.85 11.39
CA SER A 967 57.13 16.76 12.54
C SER A 967 55.89 16.46 13.36
N SER A 968 56.07 15.97 14.60
CA SER A 968 54.97 15.67 15.53
C SER A 968 54.22 16.91 16.02
N GLU A 969 54.86 18.08 16.00
CA GLU A 969 54.24 19.35 16.36
C GLU A 969 53.24 19.82 15.31
N LYS A 970 53.61 19.71 14.03
CA LYS A 970 52.79 20.16 12.89
C LYS A 970 51.91 19.07 12.27
N GLY A 971 52.11 17.81 12.66
CA GLY A 971 51.40 16.66 12.07
C GLY A 971 51.70 16.46 10.57
N MET A 972 52.80 17.02 10.08
CA MET A 972 53.15 17.05 8.66
C MET A 972 54.61 16.66 8.42
N PHE A 973 54.90 16.18 7.22
CA PHE A 973 56.25 15.96 6.76
C PHE A 973 56.91 17.28 6.32
N CYS A 974 58.13 17.51 6.77
CA CYS A 974 58.92 18.69 6.41
C CYS A 974 60.29 18.28 5.88
N ARG A 975 60.79 18.98 4.87
CA ARG A 975 62.16 18.84 4.35
C ARG A 975 63.08 19.85 5.00
N ASP A 976 64.26 19.40 5.41
CA ASP A 976 65.34 20.25 5.92
C ASP A 976 66.33 20.56 4.78
N PHE A 977 66.27 21.79 4.26
CA PHE A 977 67.12 22.23 3.13
C PHE A 977 68.58 22.44 3.52
N SER A 978 68.91 22.52 4.82
CA SER A 978 70.31 22.65 5.28
C SER A 978 71.16 21.43 4.91
N ARG A 979 70.50 20.30 4.62
CA ARG A 979 71.12 19.03 4.22
C ARG A 979 71.35 18.89 2.71
N ASP A 980 70.86 19.84 1.91
CA ASP A 980 70.89 19.80 0.44
C ASP A 980 72.15 20.49 -0.16
N GLY A 981 73.15 20.80 0.67
CA GLY A 981 74.44 21.38 0.26
C GLY A 981 74.39 22.90 0.01
N ASP A 982 75.42 23.44 -0.64
CA ASP A 982 75.51 24.88 -0.93
C ASP A 982 74.52 25.31 -2.03
N VAL A 983 73.50 26.08 -1.63
CA VAL A 983 72.45 26.61 -2.51
C VAL A 983 72.94 27.80 -3.34
N ALA A 984 74.04 28.46 -2.94
CA ALA A 984 74.52 29.71 -3.55
C ALA A 984 74.78 29.59 -5.05
N ARG A 985 75.28 28.42 -5.52
CA ARG A 985 75.51 28.16 -6.95
C ARG A 985 74.25 28.28 -7.81
N TYR A 986 73.07 27.98 -7.24
CA TYR A 986 71.80 28.02 -7.95
C TYR A 986 71.10 29.38 -7.83
N VAL A 987 71.48 30.19 -6.83
CA VAL A 987 70.95 31.55 -6.64
C VAL A 987 71.78 32.59 -7.40
N ALA A 988 73.06 32.32 -7.72
CA ALA A 988 73.89 33.24 -8.50
C ALA A 988 73.25 33.71 -9.84
N PRO A 989 72.60 32.85 -10.65
CA PRO A 989 71.83 33.29 -11.81
C PRO A 989 70.68 34.24 -11.47
N ILE A 990 70.00 34.00 -10.33
CA ILE A 990 68.90 34.87 -9.85
C ILE A 990 69.43 36.26 -9.53
N HIS A 991 70.51 36.36 -8.75
CA HIS A 991 71.12 37.65 -8.41
C HIS A 991 71.59 38.41 -9.65
N SER A 992 72.17 37.72 -10.64
CA SER A 992 72.61 38.33 -11.89
C SER A 992 71.43 38.90 -12.69
N VAL A 993 70.34 38.13 -12.83
CA VAL A 993 69.13 38.58 -13.55
C VAL A 993 68.44 39.73 -12.81
N LEU A 994 68.36 39.67 -11.47
CA LEU A 994 67.81 40.76 -10.65
C LEU A 994 68.64 42.03 -10.77
N HIS A 995 69.97 41.92 -10.73
CA HIS A 995 70.87 43.06 -10.87
C HIS A 995 70.77 43.70 -12.27
N LYS A 996 70.65 42.89 -13.32
CA LYS A 996 70.46 43.37 -14.70
C LYS A 996 69.14 44.14 -14.87
N ASN A 997 68.10 43.77 -14.14
CA ASN A 997 66.76 44.37 -14.19
C ASN A 997 66.42 45.17 -12.92
N ILE A 998 67.42 45.78 -12.27
CA ILE A 998 67.26 46.43 -10.97
C ILE A 998 66.28 47.61 -11.01
N ASP A 999 66.18 48.27 -12.17
CA ASP A 999 65.25 49.34 -12.48
C ASP A 999 63.77 48.93 -12.32
N ARG A 1000 63.47 47.64 -12.55
CA ARG A 1000 62.11 47.08 -12.46
C ARG A 1000 61.91 46.18 -11.25
N LEU A 1001 62.92 45.41 -10.88
CA LEU A 1001 62.85 44.36 -9.86
C LEU A 1001 63.51 44.71 -8.51
N GLY A 1002 64.05 45.93 -8.36
CA GLY A 1002 64.76 46.35 -7.13
C GLY A 1002 63.94 46.17 -5.84
N HIS A 1003 62.62 46.34 -5.91
CA HIS A 1003 61.70 46.15 -4.78
C HIS A 1003 61.58 44.68 -4.32
N LEU A 1004 61.98 43.69 -5.15
CA LEU A 1004 61.97 42.28 -4.80
C LEU A 1004 63.33 41.75 -4.31
N CYS A 1005 64.41 42.54 -4.36
CA CYS A 1005 65.76 42.06 -4.01
C CYS A 1005 65.89 41.49 -2.59
N TRP A 1006 65.12 42.01 -1.62
CA TRP A 1006 65.11 41.49 -0.25
C TRP A 1006 64.49 40.09 -0.13
N ARG A 1007 63.60 39.72 -1.06
CA ARG A 1007 62.89 38.43 -1.09
C ARG A 1007 63.78 37.24 -1.45
N PHE A 1008 64.95 37.52 -2.03
CA PHE A 1008 65.90 36.56 -2.56
C PHE A 1008 67.25 36.52 -1.81
N GLN A 1009 67.28 37.02 -0.58
CA GLN A 1009 68.44 36.88 0.31
C GLN A 1009 68.46 35.46 0.90
N LEU A 1010 69.66 34.86 0.96
CA LEU A 1010 69.90 33.50 1.47
C LEU A 1010 69.74 33.39 2.98
#